data_AF-A0A954HTU3-F1
#
_entry.id   AF-A0A954HTU3-F1
#
_cell.length_a   1.000
_cell.length_b   1.000
_cell.length_c   1.000
_cell.angle_alpha   90.00
_cell.angle_beta   90.00
_cell.angle_gamma   90.00
#
_symmetry.space_group_name_H-M   'P 1'
#
loop_
_entity.id
_entity.type
_entity.pdbx_description
1 polymer ?
#
loop_
_entity_poly.entity_id
_entity_poly.type
_entity_poly.pdbx_seq_one_letter_code
_entity_poly.pdbx_strand_id
1 'polypeptide(L)'
;SIDVTEIGEADGDQAAVLTVTRNSEPLQDLQVSLSGSDDSSAAVPASVVIPAGEMSVTVDIAAVDDDLVETAQNVTFTATALNHVSDTASVTVTSDDVARISVVPAVSAVSEDGGAGATTLTISRNTTPIGSLVVTLSFTGSDVTAPTRIVIPVGQMSVVVPVDVADNGLVDGDRTAEFTATASIHAQGTADLLIQDDDVPTLSLTPDITSVAETAGSGAVVVTVSRNTDPALPLEVTLESADLSELEVAAAVTIPAGETSVTVELTVVDDNVVDGTQVVTISAATAGFVAGTTDIDVTDNEGGLRGQKWHDRNGNGVREPEEPGLNGWMILLLDEDNNVVASDITHDMDLNDDQQIDPITESGWYSLTSTAGEYRVREVPQPGWRQTTGIGTDPAFLAWSLDQSLQLDSDGELYPDWGGQDEVWIRGGNDWYYITPEGQLFRWDGGDRAALAGELIAQLSPDIHADPAKLFNAPSPQFPTVGLQAAGFAAGPNFGNAPSGAVRGRKWLDINADGQRTTNEPWLNGWAINLTDRNGNVIDSVVTHDIDLNGDGVIDPERESGWYEFLNVLPGSYEVTEIQQPQWSSTRRGTELADQAADLDRTYDFQPVVNEFRNFLGLDERWIWSAQGQWFFITPGGLLHRFEPARPGQISGVPIAQLDALYWDDPSLLTEAADRGPFFQSVSGQQVSDLNFGSVFAVSGTGTGNVTVQVLGNDVIITGDVQSNSVSVYA
;
A
#
# COMPACT_ATOMS: atom_id res chain seq x y z
N SER A 1 -16.81 34.07 109.13
CA SER A 1 -16.42 32.66 109.26
C SER A 1 -17.32 31.80 108.40
N ILE A 2 -16.85 30.64 107.94
CA ILE A 2 -17.65 29.64 107.24
C ILE A 2 -17.80 28.44 108.19
N ASP A 3 -18.95 27.77 108.17
CA ASP A 3 -19.30 26.67 109.06
C ASP A 3 -18.58 25.35 108.72
N VAL A 4 -18.18 25.17 107.46
CA VAL A 4 -17.37 24.06 106.96
C VAL A 4 -16.06 24.55 106.35
N THR A 5 -15.11 23.64 106.17
CA THR A 5 -13.82 23.92 105.52
C THR A 5 -13.75 23.45 104.08
N GLU A 6 -14.68 22.58 103.67
CA GLU A 6 -14.69 21.89 102.38
C GLU A 6 -16.14 21.64 101.95
N ILE A 7 -16.43 21.80 100.66
CA ILE A 7 -17.70 21.50 99.98
C ILE A 7 -17.42 20.82 98.64
N GLY A 8 -18.33 19.96 98.18
CA GLY A 8 -18.35 19.41 96.83
C GLY A 8 -19.09 20.32 95.85
N GLU A 9 -18.72 20.27 94.57
CA GLU A 9 -19.39 21.06 93.52
C GLU A 9 -20.87 20.64 93.34
N ALA A 10 -21.16 19.35 93.52
CA ALA A 10 -22.53 18.81 93.57
C ALA A 10 -23.35 19.13 94.86
N ASP A 11 -22.80 19.85 95.85
CA ASP A 11 -23.52 20.15 97.11
C ASP A 11 -24.65 21.20 96.92
N GLY A 12 -24.68 21.90 95.78
CA GLY A 12 -25.76 22.77 95.33
C GLY A 12 -25.84 24.14 96.05
N ASP A 13 -27.00 24.80 95.95
CA ASP A 13 -27.20 26.21 96.33
C ASP A 13 -27.01 26.54 97.82
N GLN A 14 -26.90 25.53 98.69
CA GLN A 14 -26.75 25.68 100.15
C GLN A 14 -25.58 24.85 100.69
N ALA A 15 -24.50 24.75 99.92
CA ALA A 15 -23.34 23.93 100.23
C ALA A 15 -22.65 24.31 101.56
N ALA A 16 -22.63 25.60 101.91
CA ALA A 16 -22.07 26.09 103.19
C ALA A 16 -22.74 27.39 103.66
N VAL A 17 -22.46 27.81 104.90
CA VAL A 17 -22.99 29.05 105.49
C VAL A 17 -21.87 30.03 105.84
N LEU A 18 -21.86 31.19 105.18
CA LEU A 18 -20.99 32.33 105.50
C LEU A 18 -21.64 33.20 106.59
N THR A 19 -21.01 33.24 107.77
CA THR A 19 -21.37 34.16 108.85
C THR A 19 -20.49 35.42 108.82
N VAL A 20 -21.11 36.58 108.63
CA VAL A 20 -20.46 37.90 108.66
C VAL A 20 -20.75 38.57 109.99
N THR A 21 -19.71 38.95 110.74
CA THR A 21 -19.84 39.53 112.09
C THR A 21 -19.21 40.92 112.14
N ARG A 22 -19.87 41.88 112.78
CA ARG A 22 -19.30 43.20 113.08
C ARG A 22 -18.76 43.27 114.51
N ASN A 23 -17.78 44.14 114.75
CA ASN A 23 -17.26 44.44 116.09
C ASN A 23 -17.57 45.88 116.55
N SER A 24 -18.38 46.61 115.78
CA SER A 24 -18.90 47.94 116.10
C SER A 24 -20.24 47.86 116.84
N GLU A 25 -20.61 48.91 117.58
CA GLU A 25 -21.91 48.97 118.27
C GLU A 25 -23.07 48.90 117.25
N PRO A 26 -24.09 48.04 117.49
CA PRO A 26 -25.11 47.74 116.50
C PRO A 26 -26.23 48.78 116.39
N LEU A 27 -25.90 50.06 116.33
CA LEU A 27 -26.87 51.17 116.42
C LEU A 27 -27.69 51.39 115.13
N GLN A 28 -27.19 50.92 113.97
CA GLN A 28 -27.81 51.05 112.65
C GLN A 28 -27.55 49.80 111.80
N ASP A 29 -28.30 49.64 110.71
CA ASP A 29 -28.04 48.63 109.68
C ASP A 29 -26.65 48.86 109.08
N LEU A 30 -25.88 47.78 108.91
CA LEU A 30 -24.59 47.82 108.24
C LEU A 30 -24.70 47.07 106.91
N GLN A 31 -24.59 47.81 105.80
CA GLN A 31 -24.48 47.22 104.48
C GLN A 31 -23.06 46.69 104.26
N VAL A 32 -22.96 45.41 103.94
CA VAL A 32 -21.70 44.70 103.66
C VAL A 32 -21.72 44.25 102.21
N SER A 33 -20.70 44.62 101.45
CA SER A 33 -20.45 44.06 100.12
C SER A 33 -19.68 42.75 100.25
N LEU A 34 -20.10 41.73 99.51
CA LEU A 34 -19.45 40.42 99.45
C LEU A 34 -18.94 40.18 98.02
N SER A 35 -17.79 39.53 97.91
CA SER A 35 -17.23 39.07 96.65
C SER A 35 -16.47 37.77 96.84
N GLY A 36 -16.68 36.77 95.99
CA GLY A 36 -15.85 35.58 95.91
C GLY A 36 -14.61 35.81 95.04
N SER A 37 -13.56 35.03 95.29
CA SER A 37 -12.37 35.00 94.41
C SER A 37 -12.61 34.22 93.13
N ASP A 38 -13.61 33.33 93.13
CA ASP A 38 -14.06 32.55 91.99
C ASP A 38 -15.55 32.17 92.17
N ASP A 39 -16.42 33.03 91.64
CA ASP A 39 -17.86 32.81 91.68
C ASP A 39 -18.31 31.71 90.69
N SER A 40 -17.42 31.16 89.84
CA SER A 40 -17.72 30.00 89.00
C SER A 40 -17.56 28.66 89.70
N SER A 41 -16.87 28.63 90.85
CA SER A 41 -16.77 27.43 91.71
C SER A 41 -17.72 27.51 92.91
N ALA A 42 -17.79 28.67 93.59
CA ALA A 42 -18.72 28.89 94.69
C ALA A 42 -19.13 30.36 94.81
N ALA A 43 -20.43 30.62 94.86
CA ALA A 43 -21.00 31.96 94.79
C ALA A 43 -21.69 32.39 96.09
N VAL A 44 -21.66 33.70 96.34
CA VAL A 44 -22.44 34.38 97.38
C VAL A 44 -23.15 35.60 96.77
N PRO A 45 -24.29 36.07 97.33
CA PRO A 45 -24.90 37.33 96.89
C PRO A 45 -23.93 38.51 97.07
N ALA A 46 -23.93 39.46 96.13
CA ALA A 46 -22.98 40.59 96.09
C ALA A 46 -23.04 41.53 97.31
N SER A 47 -24.10 41.48 98.11
CA SER A 47 -24.18 42.23 99.37
C SER A 47 -25.15 41.60 100.35
N VAL A 48 -24.92 41.86 101.64
CA VAL A 48 -25.82 41.48 102.74
C VAL A 48 -25.92 42.64 103.74
N VAL A 49 -27.02 42.72 104.48
CA VAL A 49 -27.22 43.71 105.55
C VAL A 49 -27.14 43.03 106.90
N ILE A 50 -26.30 43.53 107.81
CA ILE A 50 -26.38 43.20 109.24
C ILE A 50 -27.36 44.21 109.88
N PRO A 51 -28.57 43.80 110.31
CA PRO A 51 -29.58 44.73 110.82
C PRO A 51 -29.14 45.46 112.10
N ALA A 52 -29.73 46.62 112.38
CA ALA A 52 -29.61 47.30 113.65
C ALA A 52 -30.02 46.37 114.80
N GLY A 53 -29.24 46.37 115.88
CA GLY A 53 -29.41 45.46 117.03
C GLY A 53 -28.69 44.11 116.89
N GLU A 54 -28.34 43.68 115.67
CA GLU A 54 -27.69 42.38 115.43
C GLU A 54 -26.16 42.51 115.30
N MET A 55 -25.43 41.50 115.75
CA MET A 55 -23.96 41.49 115.64
C MET A 55 -23.46 40.74 114.39
N SER A 56 -24.32 39.94 113.75
CA SER A 56 -23.95 39.11 112.60
C SER A 56 -25.13 38.82 111.70
N VAL A 57 -24.85 38.39 110.47
CA VAL A 57 -25.82 37.85 109.51
C VAL A 57 -25.21 36.62 108.82
N THR A 58 -26.04 35.66 108.45
CA THR A 58 -25.64 34.48 107.69
C THR A 58 -26.09 34.57 106.24
N VAL A 59 -25.31 33.99 105.35
CA VAL A 59 -25.55 33.93 103.91
C VAL A 59 -25.17 32.54 103.42
N ASP A 60 -26.01 31.93 102.56
CA ASP A 60 -25.70 30.65 101.95
C ASP A 60 -24.61 30.83 100.88
N ILE A 61 -23.63 29.93 100.87
CA ILE A 61 -22.66 29.75 99.79
C ILE A 61 -23.23 28.67 98.88
N ALA A 62 -23.45 29.00 97.61
CA ALA A 62 -23.87 28.07 96.57
C ALA A 62 -22.63 27.46 95.89
N ALA A 63 -22.51 26.14 95.88
CA ALA A 63 -21.57 25.46 95.01
C ALA A 63 -22.10 25.48 93.57
N VAL A 64 -21.22 25.64 92.59
CA VAL A 64 -21.57 25.64 91.16
C VAL A 64 -21.04 24.34 90.56
N ASP A 65 -21.96 23.49 90.11
CA ASP A 65 -21.67 22.18 89.51
C ASP A 65 -21.40 22.33 88.00
N ASP A 66 -20.33 21.72 87.50
CA ASP A 66 -20.06 21.61 86.07
C ASP A 66 -19.66 20.18 85.65
N ASP A 67 -18.81 20.05 84.63
CA ASP A 67 -18.48 18.76 84.01
C ASP A 67 -16.94 18.61 83.89
N LEU A 68 -16.20 19.59 84.42
CA LEU A 68 -14.76 19.75 84.42
C LEU A 68 -14.18 19.08 85.67
N VAL A 69 -13.07 18.38 85.50
CA VAL A 69 -12.32 17.81 86.62
C VAL A 69 -11.23 18.78 87.01
N GLU A 70 -11.43 19.45 88.14
CA GLU A 70 -10.45 20.34 88.75
C GLU A 70 -9.77 19.74 89.99
N THR A 71 -8.63 20.34 90.33
CA THR A 71 -8.03 20.15 91.65
C THR A 71 -8.81 20.96 92.67
N ALA A 72 -8.89 20.47 93.91
CA ALA A 72 -9.50 21.20 95.02
C ALA A 72 -9.11 22.70 95.04
N GLN A 73 -10.11 23.56 94.91
CA GLN A 73 -9.93 25.01 94.75
C GLN A 73 -10.28 25.74 96.04
N ASN A 74 -9.46 26.70 96.47
CA ASN A 74 -9.78 27.48 97.66
C ASN A 74 -10.45 28.81 97.28
N VAL A 75 -11.78 28.86 97.39
CA VAL A 75 -12.57 30.07 97.11
C VAL A 75 -12.56 30.96 98.35
N THR A 76 -12.09 32.20 98.20
CA THR A 76 -11.98 33.19 99.27
C THR A 76 -13.03 34.28 99.11
N PHE A 77 -13.93 34.38 100.08
CA PHE A 77 -14.94 35.43 100.17
C PHE A 77 -14.41 36.61 100.96
N THR A 78 -14.57 37.81 100.43
CA THR A 78 -14.18 39.08 101.08
C THR A 78 -15.43 39.86 101.47
N ALA A 79 -15.53 40.23 102.75
CA ALA A 79 -16.58 41.08 103.27
C ALA A 79 -16.03 42.50 103.51
N THR A 80 -16.63 43.51 102.88
CA THR A 80 -16.21 44.91 103.01
C THR A 80 -17.38 45.80 103.40
N ALA A 81 -17.16 46.71 104.34
CA ALA A 81 -18.15 47.70 104.75
C ALA A 81 -17.50 49.06 105.04
N LEU A 82 -18.24 50.16 104.88
CA LEU A 82 -17.73 51.51 105.09
C LEU A 82 -17.20 51.69 106.53
N ASN A 83 -16.02 52.30 106.68
CA ASN A 83 -15.32 52.50 107.95
C ASN A 83 -14.98 51.21 108.73
N HIS A 84 -15.04 50.05 108.09
CA HIS A 84 -14.59 48.78 108.65
C HIS A 84 -13.40 48.27 107.84
N VAL A 85 -12.50 47.54 108.51
CA VAL A 85 -11.46 46.79 107.81
C VAL A 85 -12.14 45.58 107.18
N SER A 86 -11.82 45.27 105.92
CA SER A 86 -12.32 44.07 105.25
C SER A 86 -11.79 42.82 105.93
N ASP A 87 -12.60 41.77 105.95
CA ASP A 87 -12.20 40.45 106.45
C ASP A 87 -12.48 39.39 105.39
N THR A 88 -11.79 38.26 105.47
CA THR A 88 -11.92 37.16 104.51
C THR A 88 -12.19 35.82 105.19
N ALA A 89 -12.89 34.94 104.48
CA ALA A 89 -13.04 33.54 104.84
C ALA A 89 -12.96 32.70 103.57
N SER A 90 -12.42 31.48 103.66
CA SER A 90 -12.26 30.61 102.50
C SER A 90 -12.87 29.24 102.75
N VAL A 91 -13.38 28.62 101.69
CA VAL A 91 -13.83 27.23 101.65
C VAL A 91 -13.09 26.53 100.52
N THR A 92 -12.74 25.26 100.74
CA THR A 92 -12.20 24.41 99.68
C THR A 92 -13.36 23.78 98.91
N VAL A 93 -13.36 23.90 97.58
CA VAL A 93 -14.34 23.31 96.68
C VAL A 93 -13.68 22.12 95.99
N THR A 94 -14.32 20.94 96.02
CA THR A 94 -13.81 19.72 95.38
C THR A 94 -14.72 19.24 94.27
N SER A 95 -14.13 18.95 93.11
CA SER A 95 -14.82 18.33 91.97
C SER A 95 -15.14 16.85 92.23
N ASP A 96 -16.35 16.43 91.85
CA ASP A 96 -16.81 15.04 91.85
C ASP A 96 -16.85 14.41 90.44
N ASP A 97 -16.34 15.13 89.44
CA ASP A 97 -16.31 14.67 88.06
C ASP A 97 -15.29 13.56 87.79
N VAL A 98 -15.60 12.75 86.77
CA VAL A 98 -14.73 11.69 86.28
C VAL A 98 -14.01 12.15 85.01
N ALA A 99 -12.68 12.03 85.02
CA ALA A 99 -11.87 12.33 83.84
C ALA A 99 -12.27 11.41 82.68
N ARG A 100 -12.58 11.99 81.53
CA ARG A 100 -13.02 11.29 80.31
C ARG A 100 -12.48 11.96 79.06
N ILE A 101 -12.39 11.17 77.98
CA ILE A 101 -12.18 11.67 76.63
C ILE A 101 -13.50 11.58 75.88
N SER A 102 -13.82 12.62 75.10
CA SER A 102 -14.91 12.59 74.12
C SER A 102 -14.30 12.57 72.71
N VAL A 103 -14.86 11.76 71.83
CA VAL A 103 -14.55 11.74 70.40
C VAL A 103 -15.83 12.07 69.67
N VAL A 104 -15.79 13.06 68.79
CA VAL A 104 -16.98 13.45 68.00
C VAL A 104 -16.55 13.68 66.56
N PRO A 105 -17.02 12.88 65.60
CA PRO A 105 -16.78 13.14 64.19
C PRO A 105 -17.58 14.38 63.76
N ALA A 106 -17.00 15.18 62.86
CA ALA A 106 -17.65 16.41 62.37
C ALA A 106 -18.93 16.12 61.57
N VAL A 107 -19.00 14.95 60.95
CA VAL A 107 -20.16 14.38 60.27
C VAL A 107 -20.32 12.91 60.65
N SER A 108 -21.55 12.39 60.63
CA SER A 108 -21.82 10.98 60.96
C SER A 108 -21.58 10.01 59.80
N ALA A 109 -21.43 10.51 58.59
CA ALA A 109 -21.19 9.72 57.38
C ALA A 109 -20.30 10.47 56.38
N VAL A 110 -19.50 9.73 55.62
CA VAL A 110 -18.68 10.20 54.51
C VAL A 110 -18.71 9.17 53.37
N SER A 111 -18.52 9.62 52.13
CA SER A 111 -18.26 8.73 50.98
C SER A 111 -16.88 8.09 51.12
N GLU A 112 -16.69 6.92 50.53
CA GLU A 112 -15.36 6.32 50.44
C GLU A 112 -14.43 7.01 49.44
N ASP A 113 -14.96 7.68 48.41
CA ASP A 113 -14.23 8.67 47.60
C ASP A 113 -13.96 10.00 48.34
N GLY A 114 -14.18 10.05 49.66
CA GLY A 114 -13.89 11.23 50.48
C GLY A 114 -12.40 11.61 50.51
N GLY A 115 -11.50 10.66 50.25
CA GLY A 115 -10.07 10.89 50.13
C GLY A 115 -9.39 11.41 51.41
N ALA A 116 -8.29 12.14 51.22
CA ALA A 116 -7.55 12.75 52.34
C ALA A 116 -8.35 13.88 52.99
N GLY A 117 -8.53 13.81 54.32
CA GLY A 117 -9.30 14.77 55.09
C GLY A 117 -10.81 14.68 54.83
N ALA A 118 -11.33 13.52 54.42
CA ALA A 118 -12.75 13.25 54.20
C ALA A 118 -13.63 13.76 55.36
N THR A 119 -13.14 13.66 56.60
CA THR A 119 -13.74 14.29 57.77
C THR A 119 -12.69 14.61 58.84
N THR A 120 -13.15 15.10 59.99
CA THR A 120 -12.32 15.33 61.17
C THR A 120 -12.99 14.77 62.42
N LEU A 121 -12.17 14.36 63.39
CA LEU A 121 -12.60 14.06 64.75
C LEU A 121 -12.23 15.22 65.67
N THR A 122 -13.19 15.69 66.44
CA THR A 122 -12.93 16.56 67.59
C THR A 122 -12.72 15.68 68.82
N ILE A 123 -11.49 15.69 69.34
CA ILE A 123 -11.14 14.95 70.56
C ILE A 123 -11.01 15.95 71.70
N SER A 124 -11.82 15.76 72.73
CA SER A 124 -11.92 16.67 73.87
C SER A 124 -11.62 15.95 75.18
N ARG A 125 -11.04 16.67 76.13
CA ARG A 125 -10.94 16.25 77.55
C ARG A 125 -11.91 17.07 78.39
N ASN A 126 -12.27 16.55 79.56
CA ASN A 126 -12.94 17.31 80.60
C ASN A 126 -12.06 17.53 81.84
N THR A 127 -10.73 17.56 81.70
CA THR A 127 -9.82 17.87 82.82
C THR A 127 -9.21 19.25 82.64
N THR A 128 -8.93 19.97 83.74
CA THR A 128 -8.30 21.30 83.67
C THR A 128 -7.02 21.26 82.82
N PRO A 129 -6.81 22.18 81.86
CA PRO A 129 -5.77 22.04 80.86
C PRO A 129 -4.37 22.49 81.32
N ILE A 130 -3.98 22.17 82.55
CA ILE A 130 -2.70 22.54 83.17
C ILE A 130 -1.46 21.89 82.53
N GLY A 131 -1.67 20.83 81.74
CA GLY A 131 -0.63 20.16 80.96
C GLY A 131 -1.16 19.68 79.61
N SER A 132 -0.25 19.31 78.71
CA SER A 132 -0.63 18.60 77.48
C SER A 132 -1.10 17.19 77.81
N LEU A 133 -2.13 16.70 77.12
CA LEU A 133 -2.62 15.34 77.24
C LEU A 133 -2.27 14.55 75.98
N VAL A 134 -1.60 13.41 76.14
CA VAL A 134 -1.35 12.49 75.03
C VAL A 134 -2.49 11.48 74.99
N VAL A 135 -3.19 11.43 73.86
CA VAL A 135 -4.29 10.53 73.57
C VAL A 135 -3.82 9.50 72.55
N THR A 136 -4.13 8.23 72.80
CA THR A 136 -3.95 7.14 71.84
C THR A 136 -5.29 6.87 71.18
N LEU A 137 -5.33 7.01 69.85
CA LEU A 137 -6.48 6.71 69.01
C LEU A 137 -6.28 5.37 68.32
N SER A 138 -7.27 4.49 68.42
CA SER A 138 -7.38 3.26 67.62
C SER A 138 -8.70 3.29 66.84
N PHE A 139 -8.75 2.62 65.70
CA PHE A 139 -9.95 2.54 64.88
C PHE A 139 -10.07 1.21 64.11
N THR A 140 -11.27 0.89 63.64
CA THR A 140 -11.56 -0.25 62.75
C THR A 140 -11.69 0.19 61.29
N GLY A 141 -11.58 -0.77 60.36
CA GLY A 141 -11.64 -0.53 58.90
C GLY A 141 -10.25 -0.38 58.28
N SER A 142 -10.00 -1.06 57.15
CA SER A 142 -8.72 -0.99 56.42
C SER A 142 -8.55 0.31 55.64
N ASP A 143 -9.67 0.94 55.30
CA ASP A 143 -9.73 2.02 54.31
C ASP A 143 -9.93 3.37 54.99
N VAL A 144 -9.81 3.40 56.31
CA VAL A 144 -9.81 4.60 57.15
C VAL A 144 -8.43 4.76 57.75
N THR A 145 -7.88 5.97 57.71
CA THR A 145 -6.62 6.28 58.40
C THR A 145 -6.71 7.59 59.18
N ALA A 146 -6.08 7.62 60.36
CA ALA A 146 -6.00 8.80 61.21
C ALA A 146 -4.73 8.74 62.09
N PRO A 147 -4.20 9.88 62.56
CA PRO A 147 -3.10 9.91 63.53
C PRO A 147 -3.44 9.12 64.81
N THR A 148 -2.66 8.10 65.13
CA THR A 148 -2.90 7.24 66.31
C THR A 148 -2.34 7.82 67.62
N ARG A 149 -1.42 8.78 67.53
CA ARG A 149 -0.87 9.51 68.67
C ARG A 149 -1.21 10.99 68.55
N ILE A 150 -2.06 11.45 69.45
CA ILE A 150 -2.65 12.78 69.41
C ILE A 150 -2.23 13.53 70.67
N VAL A 151 -1.97 14.82 70.55
CA VAL A 151 -1.61 15.67 71.69
C VAL A 151 -2.63 16.79 71.78
N ILE A 152 -3.40 16.85 72.87
CA ILE A 152 -4.15 18.04 73.26
C ILE A 152 -3.16 18.96 73.97
N PRO A 153 -2.82 20.14 73.42
CA PRO A 153 -1.81 21.01 74.02
C PRO A 153 -2.21 21.55 75.39
N VAL A 154 -1.22 22.04 76.15
CA VAL A 154 -1.48 22.80 77.38
C VAL A 154 -2.37 24.01 77.09
N GLY A 155 -3.31 24.31 77.99
CA GLY A 155 -4.30 25.36 77.82
C GLY A 155 -5.43 25.07 76.84
N GLN A 156 -5.43 23.93 76.14
CA GLN A 156 -6.49 23.54 75.20
C GLN A 156 -7.37 22.43 75.79
N MET A 157 -8.68 22.50 75.52
CA MET A 157 -9.66 21.48 75.92
C MET A 157 -9.87 20.42 74.84
N SER A 158 -9.51 20.72 73.60
CA SER A 158 -9.73 19.82 72.46
C SER A 158 -8.67 19.98 71.38
N VAL A 159 -8.65 19.03 70.46
CA VAL A 159 -7.88 19.08 69.21
C VAL A 159 -8.72 18.46 68.09
N VAL A 160 -8.56 18.99 66.87
CA VAL A 160 -9.21 18.48 65.67
C VAL A 160 -8.19 17.60 64.93
N VAL A 161 -8.60 16.39 64.55
CA VAL A 161 -7.74 15.37 63.94
C VAL A 161 -8.35 14.97 62.59
N PRO A 162 -7.60 15.03 61.48
CA PRO A 162 -8.12 14.60 60.18
C PRO A 162 -8.30 13.08 60.14
N VAL A 163 -9.31 12.66 59.38
CA VAL A 163 -9.56 11.27 59.00
C VAL A 163 -9.55 11.21 57.49
N ASP A 164 -8.70 10.33 56.96
CA ASP A 164 -8.63 10.05 55.53
C ASP A 164 -9.42 8.76 55.26
N VAL A 165 -10.13 8.72 54.13
CA VAL A 165 -10.84 7.54 53.64
C VAL A 165 -10.32 7.20 52.26
N ALA A 166 -10.07 5.92 51.99
CA ALA A 166 -9.58 5.42 50.72
C ALA A 166 -10.71 4.73 49.95
N ASP A 167 -10.89 5.16 48.70
CA ASP A 167 -11.71 4.49 47.70
C ASP A 167 -11.03 3.18 47.25
N ASN A 168 -11.81 2.10 47.22
CA ASN A 168 -11.34 0.76 46.85
C ASN A 168 -11.87 0.30 45.47
N GLY A 169 -12.80 1.05 44.86
CA GLY A 169 -13.43 0.72 43.58
C GLY A 169 -14.34 -0.52 43.61
N LEU A 170 -14.70 -1.03 44.79
CA LEU A 170 -15.50 -2.24 44.99
C LEU A 170 -16.89 -1.92 45.56
N VAL A 171 -17.92 -2.47 44.90
CA VAL A 171 -19.29 -2.45 45.42
C VAL A 171 -19.42 -3.50 46.53
N ASP A 172 -19.09 -3.10 47.76
CA ASP A 172 -19.12 -3.94 48.96
C ASP A 172 -20.07 -3.45 50.07
N GLY A 173 -20.72 -2.31 49.84
CA GLY A 173 -21.76 -1.72 50.66
C GLY A 173 -21.25 -0.91 51.85
N ASP A 174 -22.14 -0.09 52.41
CA ASP A 174 -21.83 0.79 53.55
C ASP A 174 -21.23 0.03 54.76
N ARG A 175 -20.19 0.61 55.34
CA ARG A 175 -19.42 0.05 56.47
C ARG A 175 -19.22 1.06 57.58
N THR A 176 -18.97 0.59 58.80
CA THR A 176 -18.80 1.46 59.98
C THR A 176 -17.39 1.36 60.54
N ALA A 177 -16.71 2.49 60.65
CA ALA A 177 -15.45 2.64 61.37
C ALA A 177 -15.70 3.11 62.80
N GLU A 178 -15.30 2.31 63.78
CA GLU A 178 -15.38 2.64 65.20
C GLU A 178 -14.05 3.25 65.65
N PHE A 179 -14.08 4.45 66.21
CA PHE A 179 -12.93 5.14 66.80
C PHE A 179 -12.95 5.03 68.31
N THR A 180 -11.82 4.70 68.92
CA THR A 180 -11.64 4.67 70.37
C THR A 180 -10.44 5.51 70.77
N ALA A 181 -10.68 6.54 71.59
CA ALA A 181 -9.64 7.39 72.16
C ALA A 181 -9.41 7.05 73.64
N THR A 182 -8.16 6.79 73.99
CA THR A 182 -7.73 6.45 75.35
C THR A 182 -6.65 7.41 75.82
N ALA A 183 -6.66 7.74 77.10
CA ALA A 183 -5.58 8.44 77.77
C ALA A 183 -5.47 7.94 79.20
N SER A 184 -4.27 8.01 79.78
CA SER A 184 -4.06 7.65 81.19
C SER A 184 -5.07 8.38 82.08
N ILE A 185 -5.62 7.68 83.07
CA ILE A 185 -6.60 8.16 84.07
C ILE A 185 -7.93 8.69 83.53
N HIS A 186 -8.15 8.72 82.21
CA HIS A 186 -9.42 9.14 81.60
C HIS A 186 -10.22 7.92 81.16
N ALA A 187 -11.53 7.92 81.40
CA ALA A 187 -12.45 7.02 80.72
C ALA A 187 -12.35 7.21 79.20
N GLN A 188 -12.38 6.12 78.45
CA GLN A 188 -12.25 6.15 77.00
C GLN A 188 -13.48 6.80 76.34
N GLY A 189 -13.24 7.46 75.21
CA GLY A 189 -14.30 7.96 74.33
C GLY A 189 -14.39 7.11 73.07
N THR A 190 -15.61 6.82 72.61
CA THR A 190 -15.86 6.09 71.36
C THR A 190 -16.74 6.90 70.42
N ALA A 191 -16.56 6.70 69.12
CA ALA A 191 -17.44 7.26 68.10
C ALA A 191 -17.47 6.41 66.84
N ASP A 192 -18.63 6.35 66.19
CA ASP A 192 -18.82 5.65 64.92
C ASP A 192 -18.84 6.63 63.76
N LEU A 193 -18.26 6.22 62.63
CA LEU A 193 -18.32 6.90 61.35
C LEU A 193 -18.84 5.92 60.29
N LEU A 194 -19.93 6.27 59.62
CA LEU A 194 -20.41 5.52 58.47
C LEU A 194 -19.58 5.90 57.23
N ILE A 195 -19.00 4.90 56.59
CA ILE A 195 -18.35 5.02 55.29
C ILE A 195 -19.34 4.47 54.26
N GLN A 196 -19.77 5.34 53.36
CA GLN A 196 -20.76 5.02 52.35
C GLN A 196 -20.07 4.54 51.08
N ASP A 197 -20.53 3.40 50.57
CA ASP A 197 -20.08 2.85 49.30
C ASP A 197 -20.71 3.69 48.17
N ASP A 198 -19.85 4.26 47.32
CA ASP A 198 -20.26 5.07 46.17
C ASP A 198 -19.95 4.42 44.82
N ASP A 199 -19.46 3.18 44.83
CA ASP A 199 -19.15 2.44 43.64
C ASP A 199 -20.38 1.92 42.90
N VAL A 200 -20.25 1.86 41.57
CA VAL A 200 -21.28 1.34 40.69
C VAL A 200 -20.83 -0.02 40.15
N PRO A 201 -21.72 -1.04 40.09
CA PRO A 201 -21.40 -2.32 39.48
C PRO A 201 -20.87 -2.12 38.06
N THR A 202 -19.64 -2.53 37.81
CA THR A 202 -18.92 -2.30 36.56
C THR A 202 -18.22 -3.57 36.11
N LEU A 203 -18.23 -3.82 34.80
CA LEU A 203 -17.40 -4.82 34.17
C LEU A 203 -16.16 -4.16 33.55
N SER A 204 -15.02 -4.82 33.63
CA SER A 204 -13.80 -4.40 32.93
C SER A 204 -13.27 -5.52 32.03
N LEU A 205 -12.72 -5.13 30.89
CA LEU A 205 -12.02 -6.00 29.97
C LEU A 205 -10.55 -5.61 29.95
N THR A 206 -9.68 -6.57 30.17
CA THR A 206 -8.23 -6.38 30.09
C THR A 206 -7.64 -7.44 29.19
N PRO A 207 -7.26 -7.08 27.95
CA PRO A 207 -6.60 -8.01 27.06
C PRO A 207 -5.12 -8.18 27.45
N ASP A 208 -4.57 -9.36 27.20
CA ASP A 208 -3.15 -9.67 27.42
C ASP A 208 -2.23 -8.98 26.40
N ILE A 209 -2.74 -8.77 25.18
CA ILE A 209 -2.13 -7.98 24.10
C ILE A 209 -3.17 -7.07 23.45
N THR A 210 -2.75 -5.91 22.93
CA THR A 210 -3.65 -4.95 22.27
C THR A 210 -3.49 -4.92 20.75
N SER A 211 -2.59 -5.73 20.20
CA SER A 211 -2.36 -5.83 18.76
C SER A 211 -1.94 -7.25 18.39
N VAL A 212 -2.51 -7.78 17.31
CA VAL A 212 -2.34 -9.16 16.87
C VAL A 212 -2.41 -9.24 15.33
N ALA A 213 -1.65 -10.15 14.71
CA ALA A 213 -1.78 -10.41 13.28
C ALA A 213 -3.03 -11.24 12.97
N GLU A 214 -3.70 -10.99 11.86
CA GLU A 214 -4.91 -11.72 11.49
C GLU A 214 -4.67 -13.24 11.29
N THR A 215 -3.47 -13.60 10.80
CA THR A 215 -2.96 -14.99 10.75
C THR A 215 -2.80 -15.71 12.10
N ALA A 216 -2.91 -15.02 13.25
CA ALA A 216 -2.59 -15.63 14.55
C ALA A 216 -3.61 -16.71 14.98
N GLY A 217 -4.82 -16.66 14.45
CA GLY A 217 -5.86 -17.66 14.68
C GLY A 217 -6.40 -17.70 16.11
N SER A 218 -6.91 -18.86 16.51
CA SER A 218 -7.63 -19.03 17.79
C SER A 218 -6.71 -19.05 19.01
N GLY A 219 -7.09 -18.32 20.07
CA GLY A 219 -6.37 -18.27 21.34
C GLY A 219 -5.18 -17.31 21.34
N ALA A 220 -4.98 -16.53 20.28
CA ALA A 220 -3.90 -15.56 20.17
C ALA A 220 -4.10 -14.31 21.05
N VAL A 221 -5.36 -13.97 21.34
CA VAL A 221 -5.75 -12.89 22.25
C VAL A 221 -6.55 -13.49 23.40
N VAL A 222 -6.16 -13.16 24.63
CA VAL A 222 -6.87 -13.57 25.85
C VAL A 222 -7.36 -12.32 26.58
N VAL A 223 -8.67 -12.22 26.76
CA VAL A 223 -9.29 -11.11 27.48
C VAL A 223 -9.71 -11.56 28.88
N THR A 224 -9.25 -10.85 29.90
CA THR A 224 -9.72 -11.01 31.27
C THR A 224 -10.96 -10.15 31.49
N VAL A 225 -12.10 -10.79 31.75
CA VAL A 225 -13.35 -10.14 32.12
C VAL A 225 -13.45 -10.10 33.64
N SER A 226 -13.53 -8.91 34.22
CA SER A 226 -13.59 -8.73 35.68
C SER A 226 -14.83 -7.96 36.12
N ARG A 227 -15.25 -8.19 37.36
CA ARG A 227 -16.30 -7.43 38.06
C ARG A 227 -15.73 -6.75 39.30
N ASN A 228 -16.35 -5.67 39.74
CA ASN A 228 -16.03 -4.98 41.00
C ASN A 228 -17.06 -5.23 42.13
N THR A 229 -17.90 -6.26 42.00
CA THR A 229 -18.96 -6.59 42.97
C THR A 229 -18.60 -7.83 43.79
N ASP A 230 -19.33 -8.06 44.90
CA ASP A 230 -19.20 -9.28 45.72
C ASP A 230 -19.24 -10.57 44.86
N PRO A 231 -18.20 -11.42 44.95
CA PRO A 231 -18.12 -12.61 44.15
C PRO A 231 -18.97 -13.80 44.63
N ALA A 232 -19.80 -13.66 45.66
CA ALA A 232 -20.56 -14.77 46.27
C ALA A 232 -21.42 -15.59 45.29
N LEU A 233 -21.94 -14.98 44.24
CA LEU A 233 -22.74 -15.64 43.19
C LEU A 233 -22.01 -15.63 41.84
N PRO A 234 -22.26 -16.62 40.96
CA PRO A 234 -21.75 -16.56 39.60
C PRO A 234 -22.43 -15.43 38.82
N LEU A 235 -21.71 -14.81 37.89
CA LEU A 235 -22.21 -13.73 37.03
C LEU A 235 -22.14 -14.14 35.57
N GLU A 236 -23.28 -14.18 34.88
CA GLU A 236 -23.32 -14.35 33.43
C GLU A 236 -23.12 -13.00 32.74
N VAL A 237 -22.20 -12.97 31.78
CA VAL A 237 -21.79 -11.79 31.02
C VAL A 237 -21.96 -12.10 29.54
N THR A 238 -22.62 -11.21 28.81
CA THR A 238 -22.71 -11.26 27.35
C THR A 238 -21.48 -10.57 26.77
N LEU A 239 -20.85 -11.17 25.77
CA LEU A 239 -19.73 -10.58 25.04
C LEU A 239 -20.13 -10.36 23.59
N GLU A 240 -19.64 -9.27 23.00
CA GLU A 240 -19.90 -8.92 21.62
C GLU A 240 -18.63 -8.34 20.99
N SER A 241 -18.35 -8.74 19.75
CA SER A 241 -17.35 -8.11 18.90
C SER A 241 -18.03 -7.15 17.94
N ALA A 242 -17.47 -5.96 17.78
CA ALA A 242 -17.94 -4.99 16.80
C ALA A 242 -17.69 -5.44 15.35
N ASP A 243 -16.71 -6.33 15.14
CA ASP A 243 -16.40 -6.89 13.83
C ASP A 243 -16.04 -8.38 13.91
N LEU A 244 -16.93 -9.21 13.36
CA LEU A 244 -16.78 -10.67 13.35
C LEU A 244 -16.00 -11.17 12.13
N SER A 245 -15.73 -10.35 11.10
CA SER A 245 -14.80 -10.78 10.04
C SER A 245 -13.34 -10.73 10.49
N GLU A 246 -13.05 -10.02 11.58
CA GLU A 246 -11.69 -9.82 12.11
C GLU A 246 -11.43 -10.58 13.42
N LEU A 247 -12.39 -10.51 14.36
CA LEU A 247 -12.18 -11.00 15.72
C LEU A 247 -13.47 -11.57 16.32
N GLU A 248 -13.52 -12.89 16.44
CA GLU A 248 -14.64 -13.60 17.04
C GLU A 248 -14.48 -13.75 18.56
N VAL A 249 -15.61 -13.64 19.27
CA VAL A 249 -15.72 -13.87 20.71
C VAL A 249 -16.93 -14.75 21.02
N ALA A 250 -16.82 -15.60 22.05
CA ALA A 250 -17.96 -16.35 22.54
C ALA A 250 -19.05 -15.40 23.06
N ALA A 251 -20.30 -15.56 22.60
CA ALA A 251 -21.39 -14.63 22.92
C ALA A 251 -21.68 -14.45 24.43
N ALA A 252 -21.24 -15.39 25.28
CA ALA A 252 -21.37 -15.26 26.72
C ALA A 252 -20.24 -15.99 27.46
N VAL A 253 -19.92 -15.49 28.65
CA VAL A 253 -19.01 -16.10 29.62
C VAL A 253 -19.60 -16.01 31.03
N THR A 254 -19.26 -16.95 31.91
CA THR A 254 -19.64 -16.90 33.32
C THR A 254 -18.41 -16.62 34.18
N ILE A 255 -18.44 -15.57 34.98
CA ILE A 255 -17.51 -15.40 36.12
C ILE A 255 -18.01 -16.32 37.24
N PRO A 256 -17.26 -17.35 37.66
CA PRO A 256 -17.72 -18.31 38.66
C PRO A 256 -17.96 -17.68 40.04
N ALA A 257 -18.77 -18.35 40.86
CA ALA A 257 -18.93 -17.98 42.26
C ALA A 257 -17.59 -18.10 43.00
N GLY A 258 -17.27 -17.10 43.81
CA GLY A 258 -15.99 -16.96 44.52
C GLY A 258 -14.89 -16.28 43.70
N GLU A 259 -15.08 -16.08 42.40
CA GLU A 259 -14.09 -15.44 41.52
C GLU A 259 -14.51 -14.02 41.14
N THR A 260 -13.55 -13.11 41.00
CA THR A 260 -13.79 -11.73 40.53
C THR A 260 -13.53 -11.56 39.05
N SER A 261 -12.96 -12.57 38.38
CA SER A 261 -12.67 -12.53 36.95
C SER A 261 -12.69 -13.91 36.29
N VAL A 262 -12.71 -13.91 34.96
CA VAL A 262 -12.56 -15.08 34.10
C VAL A 262 -11.83 -14.67 32.82
N THR A 263 -11.02 -15.56 32.26
CA THR A 263 -10.34 -15.33 30.99
C THR A 263 -11.12 -15.94 29.83
N VAL A 264 -11.14 -15.25 28.69
CA VAL A 264 -11.79 -15.66 27.44
C VAL A 264 -10.78 -15.59 26.32
N GLU A 265 -10.63 -16.69 25.58
CA GLU A 265 -9.84 -16.74 24.36
C GLU A 265 -10.66 -16.20 23.19
N LEU A 266 -10.09 -15.28 22.41
CA LEU A 266 -10.68 -14.78 21.16
C LEU A 266 -10.14 -15.58 19.98
N THR A 267 -10.86 -15.56 18.87
CA THR A 267 -10.40 -16.13 17.60
C THR A 267 -10.20 -15.04 16.58
N VAL A 268 -8.95 -14.82 16.18
CA VAL A 268 -8.62 -13.91 15.08
C VAL A 268 -8.94 -14.60 13.76
N VAL A 269 -9.57 -13.88 12.86
CA VAL A 269 -9.99 -14.36 11.54
C VAL A 269 -9.08 -13.73 10.50
N ASP A 270 -8.48 -14.58 9.65
CA ASP A 270 -7.63 -14.20 8.52
C ASP A 270 -8.53 -14.09 7.29
N ASP A 271 -8.63 -12.88 6.72
CA ASP A 271 -9.42 -12.62 5.53
C ASP A 271 -8.50 -12.12 4.41
N ASN A 272 -8.58 -12.72 3.22
CA ASN A 272 -7.63 -12.41 2.14
C ASN A 272 -7.88 -11.02 1.49
N VAL A 273 -8.27 -9.99 2.25
CA VAL A 273 -8.60 -8.64 1.79
C VAL A 273 -7.57 -7.65 2.34
N VAL A 274 -7.17 -6.71 1.48
CA VAL A 274 -6.31 -5.59 1.91
C VAL A 274 -7.21 -4.46 2.38
N ASP A 275 -7.44 -4.36 3.67
CA ASP A 275 -8.24 -3.28 4.26
C ASP A 275 -7.52 -2.53 5.39
N GLY A 276 -6.30 -2.96 5.71
CA GLY A 276 -5.41 -2.33 6.68
C GLY A 276 -5.65 -2.79 8.11
N THR A 277 -4.96 -2.17 9.07
CA THR A 277 -5.16 -2.51 10.48
C THR A 277 -6.57 -2.12 10.93
N GLN A 278 -7.39 -3.12 11.28
CA GLN A 278 -8.72 -2.92 11.83
C GLN A 278 -8.65 -2.78 13.36
N VAL A 279 -9.41 -1.83 13.90
CA VAL A 279 -9.53 -1.64 15.35
C VAL A 279 -10.86 -2.26 15.78
N VAL A 280 -10.81 -3.42 16.41
CA VAL A 280 -12.01 -4.16 16.81
C VAL A 280 -12.32 -3.93 18.29
N THR A 281 -13.49 -3.35 18.56
CA THR A 281 -13.98 -3.18 19.93
C THR A 281 -14.68 -4.45 20.40
N ILE A 282 -14.21 -5.03 21.51
CA ILE A 282 -14.91 -6.06 22.27
C ILE A 282 -15.64 -5.41 23.43
N SER A 283 -16.90 -5.80 23.65
CA SER A 283 -17.72 -5.33 24.77
C SER A 283 -18.21 -6.47 25.65
N ALA A 284 -18.36 -6.17 26.94
CA ALA A 284 -18.90 -7.06 27.95
C ALA A 284 -20.02 -6.38 28.72
N ALA A 285 -21.20 -6.98 28.69
CA ALA A 285 -22.40 -6.41 29.26
C ALA A 285 -23.21 -7.44 30.06
N THR A 286 -23.80 -6.98 31.16
CA THR A 286 -24.80 -7.73 31.91
C THR A 286 -25.75 -6.75 32.60
N ALA A 287 -26.97 -7.19 32.90
CA ALA A 287 -28.00 -6.30 33.42
C ALA A 287 -27.61 -5.74 34.80
N GLY A 288 -27.72 -4.42 34.97
CA GLY A 288 -27.39 -3.74 36.22
C GLY A 288 -25.92 -3.37 36.39
N PHE A 289 -25.08 -3.66 35.39
CA PHE A 289 -23.66 -3.26 35.36
C PHE A 289 -23.41 -2.20 34.28
N VAL A 290 -22.46 -1.31 34.53
CA VAL A 290 -21.80 -0.53 33.49
C VAL A 290 -20.96 -1.50 32.65
N ALA A 291 -21.14 -1.45 31.32
CA ALA A 291 -20.44 -2.34 30.40
C ALA A 291 -18.94 -2.00 30.30
N GLY A 292 -18.12 -3.04 30.16
CA GLY A 292 -16.69 -2.89 29.88
C GLY A 292 -16.42 -3.00 28.38
N THR A 293 -15.48 -2.22 27.86
CA THR A 293 -15.03 -2.31 26.47
C THR A 293 -13.50 -2.32 26.38
N THR A 294 -12.96 -2.94 25.35
CA THR A 294 -11.55 -2.86 25.01
C THR A 294 -11.38 -2.93 23.48
N ASP A 295 -10.36 -2.28 22.96
CA ASP A 295 -10.04 -2.26 21.54
C ASP A 295 -8.80 -3.12 21.28
N ILE A 296 -8.84 -3.90 20.20
CA ILE A 296 -7.75 -4.75 19.72
C ILE A 296 -7.43 -4.36 18.28
N ASP A 297 -6.16 -4.05 18.01
CA ASP A 297 -5.67 -3.79 16.65
C ASP A 297 -5.37 -5.12 15.95
N VAL A 298 -6.19 -5.50 14.96
CA VAL A 298 -5.93 -6.66 14.09
C VAL A 298 -5.14 -6.19 12.89
N THR A 299 -3.88 -6.65 12.75
CA THR A 299 -2.97 -6.20 11.70
C THR A 299 -3.07 -7.11 10.48
N ASP A 300 -3.44 -6.48 9.37
CA ASP A 300 -3.53 -7.06 8.04
C ASP A 300 -2.15 -7.60 7.56
N ASN A 301 -2.11 -8.81 6.98
CA ASN A 301 -0.91 -9.43 6.37
C ASN A 301 -0.90 -9.46 4.85
N GLU A 302 -1.95 -8.97 4.22
CA GLU A 302 -2.16 -8.88 2.80
C GLU A 302 -1.54 -7.59 2.26
N GLY A 303 -0.93 -7.70 1.09
CA GLY A 303 -0.53 -6.57 0.29
C GLY A 303 -1.28 -6.57 -1.03
N GLY A 304 -1.64 -5.37 -1.46
CA GLY A 304 -2.32 -5.15 -2.71
C GLY A 304 -1.37 -4.65 -3.79
N LEU A 305 -1.71 -4.90 -5.03
CA LEU A 305 -1.01 -4.40 -6.21
C LEU A 305 -2.03 -3.90 -7.22
N ARG A 306 -1.84 -2.69 -7.75
CA ARG A 306 -2.65 -2.19 -8.87
C ARG A 306 -1.80 -1.65 -9.99
N GLY A 307 -2.15 -2.02 -11.22
CA GLY A 307 -1.57 -1.45 -12.42
C GLY A 307 -2.59 -1.33 -13.53
N GLN A 308 -2.17 -0.71 -14.64
CA GLN A 308 -3.02 -0.45 -15.78
C GLN A 308 -2.49 -1.13 -17.03
N LYS A 309 -3.40 -1.71 -17.79
CA LYS A 309 -3.24 -2.22 -19.14
C LYS A 309 -3.74 -1.17 -20.11
N TRP A 310 -2.97 -0.81 -21.15
CA TRP A 310 -3.41 0.16 -22.16
C TRP A 310 -3.14 -0.30 -23.58
N HIS A 311 -3.86 0.32 -24.50
CA HIS A 311 -3.69 0.17 -25.93
C HIS A 311 -2.58 1.10 -26.39
N ASP A 312 -1.38 0.55 -26.54
CA ASP A 312 -0.28 1.22 -27.23
C ASP A 312 -0.60 1.25 -28.72
N ARG A 313 -1.09 2.38 -29.21
CA ARG A 313 -1.62 2.49 -30.58
C ARG A 313 -0.51 2.54 -31.62
N ASN A 314 0.69 2.95 -31.22
CA ASN A 314 1.79 3.19 -32.14
C ASN A 314 2.94 2.17 -31.97
N GLY A 315 2.83 1.27 -31.00
CA GLY A 315 3.75 0.16 -30.78
C GLY A 315 5.08 0.53 -30.14
N ASN A 316 5.23 1.73 -29.56
CA ASN A 316 6.52 2.23 -29.08
C ASN A 316 6.85 1.86 -27.62
N GLY A 317 5.90 1.27 -26.88
CA GLY A 317 6.07 0.87 -25.48
C GLY A 317 5.93 1.99 -24.46
N VAL A 318 5.51 3.19 -24.86
CA VAL A 318 5.40 4.39 -24.04
C VAL A 318 3.95 4.86 -24.02
N ARG A 319 3.36 4.96 -22.83
CA ARG A 319 1.97 5.40 -22.69
C ARG A 319 1.80 6.87 -23.05
N GLU A 320 0.87 7.17 -23.96
CA GLU A 320 0.52 8.55 -24.34
C GLU A 320 -0.88 8.99 -23.83
N PRO A 321 -1.15 10.31 -23.73
CA PRO A 321 -2.39 10.82 -23.14
C PRO A 321 -3.68 10.40 -23.86
N GLU A 322 -3.61 9.99 -25.13
CA GLU A 322 -4.79 9.57 -25.91
C GLU A 322 -4.98 8.04 -25.94
N GLU A 323 -4.13 7.30 -25.23
CA GLU A 323 -4.13 5.84 -25.22
C GLU A 323 -5.04 5.28 -24.13
N PRO A 324 -6.16 4.64 -24.52
CA PRO A 324 -7.13 4.13 -23.58
C PRO A 324 -6.64 2.87 -22.89
N GLY A 325 -7.20 2.59 -21.72
CA GLY A 325 -7.07 1.31 -21.06
C GLY A 325 -7.63 0.15 -21.88
N LEU A 326 -7.13 -1.07 -21.63
CA LEU A 326 -7.59 -2.30 -22.26
C LEU A 326 -8.14 -3.27 -21.21
N ASN A 327 -9.45 -3.50 -21.25
CA ASN A 327 -10.14 -4.50 -20.43
C ASN A 327 -10.05 -5.90 -21.05
N GLY A 328 -10.31 -6.94 -20.24
CA GLY A 328 -10.38 -8.33 -20.68
C GLY A 328 -9.02 -9.03 -20.79
N TRP A 329 -7.96 -8.46 -20.23
CA TRP A 329 -6.62 -9.04 -20.22
C TRP A 329 -6.33 -9.70 -18.89
N MET A 330 -5.89 -10.96 -18.92
CA MET A 330 -5.54 -11.69 -17.70
C MET A 330 -4.12 -11.32 -17.25
N ILE A 331 -4.00 -10.89 -16.00
CA ILE A 331 -2.75 -10.57 -15.31
C ILE A 331 -2.57 -11.57 -14.17
N LEU A 332 -1.35 -12.08 -14.02
CA LEU A 332 -0.98 -13.10 -13.05
C LEU A 332 0.05 -12.53 -12.07
N LEU A 333 -0.13 -12.81 -10.79
CA LEU A 333 0.88 -12.68 -9.75
C LEU A 333 1.51 -14.06 -9.53
N LEU A 334 2.84 -14.13 -9.59
CA LEU A 334 3.59 -15.38 -9.44
C LEU A 334 4.58 -15.31 -8.28
N ASP A 335 4.75 -16.43 -7.58
CA ASP A 335 5.78 -16.60 -6.54
C ASP A 335 7.20 -16.80 -7.16
N GLU A 336 8.20 -17.05 -6.30
CA GLU A 336 9.59 -17.29 -6.72
C GLU A 336 9.75 -18.53 -7.64
N ASP A 337 8.89 -19.53 -7.46
CA ASP A 337 8.86 -20.77 -8.23
C ASP A 337 8.02 -20.66 -9.52
N ASN A 338 7.45 -19.48 -9.79
CA ASN A 338 6.53 -19.18 -10.90
C ASN A 338 5.16 -19.86 -10.81
N ASN A 339 4.70 -20.25 -9.61
CA ASN A 339 3.31 -20.66 -9.42
C ASN A 339 2.41 -19.43 -9.38
N VAL A 340 1.19 -19.54 -9.93
CA VAL A 340 0.20 -18.47 -9.86
C VAL A 340 -0.40 -18.43 -8.45
N VAL A 341 -0.19 -17.32 -7.76
CA VAL A 341 -0.74 -17.07 -6.41
C VAL A 341 -2.00 -16.21 -6.45
N ALA A 342 -2.10 -15.33 -7.45
CA ALA A 342 -3.29 -14.52 -7.71
C ALA A 342 -3.41 -14.22 -9.20
N SER A 343 -4.61 -13.92 -9.65
CA SER A 343 -4.88 -13.48 -11.02
C SER A 343 -6.04 -12.51 -11.06
N ASP A 344 -6.01 -11.57 -11.99
CA ASP A 344 -7.11 -10.65 -12.24
C ASP A 344 -7.29 -10.43 -13.74
N ILE A 345 -8.49 -10.04 -14.14
CA ILE A 345 -8.82 -9.65 -15.51
C ILE A 345 -9.03 -8.15 -15.51
N THR A 346 -8.32 -7.45 -16.39
CA THR A 346 -8.40 -5.99 -16.44
C THR A 346 -9.82 -5.51 -16.71
N HIS A 347 -10.25 -4.47 -15.99
CA HIS A 347 -11.61 -3.96 -16.01
C HIS A 347 -11.66 -2.45 -15.78
N ASP A 348 -12.86 -1.89 -15.87
CA ASP A 348 -13.12 -0.49 -15.54
C ASP A 348 -13.20 -0.31 -14.02
N MET A 349 -12.47 0.68 -13.49
CA MET A 349 -12.52 1.11 -12.10
C MET A 349 -12.82 2.61 -12.05
N ASP A 350 -13.96 2.98 -11.49
CA ASP A 350 -14.29 4.38 -11.20
C ASP A 350 -13.42 4.86 -10.03
N LEU A 351 -12.35 5.61 -10.34
CA LEU A 351 -11.36 6.03 -9.36
C LEU A 351 -11.78 7.29 -8.60
N ASN A 352 -12.76 8.02 -9.12
CA ASN A 352 -13.15 9.33 -8.60
C ASN A 352 -14.60 9.33 -8.03
N ASP A 353 -15.31 8.21 -8.17
CA ASP A 353 -16.68 7.94 -7.68
C ASP A 353 -17.73 8.88 -8.29
N ASP A 354 -17.53 9.31 -9.55
CA ASP A 354 -18.47 10.14 -10.32
C ASP A 354 -19.47 9.34 -11.17
N GLN A 355 -19.38 8.01 -11.12
CA GLN A 355 -20.19 7.03 -11.86
C GLN A 355 -20.02 7.11 -13.39
N GLN A 356 -18.96 7.73 -13.87
CA GLN A 356 -18.54 7.73 -15.26
C GLN A 356 -17.20 7.01 -15.36
N ILE A 357 -16.96 6.37 -16.51
CA ILE A 357 -15.69 5.71 -16.78
C ILE A 357 -14.99 6.50 -17.88
N ASP A 358 -13.89 7.17 -17.52
CA ASP A 358 -12.93 7.74 -18.44
C ASP A 358 -12.09 6.61 -19.07
N PRO A 359 -12.18 6.39 -20.40
CA PRO A 359 -11.45 5.31 -21.06
C PRO A 359 -9.92 5.39 -20.93
N ILE A 360 -9.35 6.53 -20.56
CA ILE A 360 -7.92 6.74 -20.38
C ILE A 360 -7.52 6.49 -18.93
N THR A 361 -8.21 7.08 -17.95
CA THR A 361 -7.78 6.99 -16.55
C THR A 361 -8.43 5.87 -15.77
N GLU A 362 -9.55 5.33 -16.23
CA GLU A 362 -10.43 4.44 -15.45
C GLU A 362 -10.70 3.10 -16.12
N SER A 363 -10.21 2.87 -17.35
CA SER A 363 -10.23 1.55 -17.98
C SER A 363 -8.89 0.81 -17.86
N GLY A 364 -8.93 -0.51 -17.98
CA GLY A 364 -7.76 -1.39 -18.08
C GLY A 364 -7.07 -1.66 -16.75
N TRP A 365 -7.71 -1.42 -15.62
CA TRP A 365 -7.11 -1.64 -14.31
C TRP A 365 -7.14 -3.11 -13.92
N TYR A 366 -6.07 -3.57 -13.28
CA TYR A 366 -6.05 -4.84 -12.56
C TYR A 366 -5.70 -4.58 -11.09
N SER A 367 -6.23 -5.40 -10.18
CA SER A 367 -5.97 -5.39 -8.75
C SER A 367 -5.72 -6.81 -8.26
N LEU A 368 -4.54 -7.05 -7.72
CA LEU A 368 -4.10 -8.35 -7.21
C LEU A 368 -3.81 -8.23 -5.72
N THR A 369 -4.14 -9.27 -4.95
CA THR A 369 -3.89 -9.34 -3.51
C THR A 369 -3.19 -10.66 -3.19
N SER A 370 -2.20 -10.61 -2.30
CA SER A 370 -1.54 -11.77 -1.71
C SER A 370 -0.85 -11.35 -0.41
N THR A 371 -0.43 -12.31 0.40
CA THR A 371 0.39 -12.03 1.60
C THR A 371 1.62 -11.20 1.26
N ALA A 372 2.08 -10.36 2.18
CA ALA A 372 3.26 -9.52 1.99
C ALA A 372 4.51 -10.35 1.58
N GLY A 373 5.23 -9.90 0.56
CA GLY A 373 6.32 -10.67 -0.03
C GLY A 373 6.78 -10.13 -1.39
N GLU A 374 7.78 -10.78 -1.99
CA GLU A 374 8.27 -10.46 -3.32
C GLU A 374 7.63 -11.38 -4.36
N TYR A 375 7.06 -10.80 -5.41
CA TYR A 375 6.34 -11.51 -6.47
C TYR A 375 6.75 -11.03 -7.84
N ARG A 376 6.45 -11.83 -8.86
CA ARG A 376 6.56 -11.44 -10.27
C ARG A 376 5.17 -11.19 -10.85
N VAL A 377 5.06 -10.23 -11.75
CA VAL A 377 3.79 -9.91 -12.43
C VAL A 377 3.90 -10.19 -13.92
N ARG A 378 2.93 -10.91 -14.48
CA ARG A 378 2.93 -11.33 -15.87
C ARG A 378 1.56 -11.12 -16.51
N GLU A 379 1.51 -10.52 -17.69
CA GLU A 379 0.31 -10.59 -18.52
C GLU A 379 0.25 -11.90 -19.32
N VAL A 380 -0.96 -12.39 -19.58
CA VAL A 380 -1.19 -13.51 -20.49
C VAL A 380 -1.30 -12.97 -21.92
N PRO A 381 -0.45 -13.41 -22.86
CA PRO A 381 -0.52 -12.97 -24.25
C PRO A 381 -1.86 -13.27 -24.92
N GLN A 382 -2.32 -12.38 -25.79
CA GLN A 382 -3.49 -12.59 -26.63
C GLN A 382 -3.10 -12.70 -28.12
N PRO A 383 -3.73 -13.62 -28.89
CA PRO A 383 -3.49 -13.72 -30.33
C PRO A 383 -3.75 -12.39 -31.06
N GLY A 384 -2.86 -12.04 -32.00
CA GLY A 384 -2.97 -10.79 -32.77
C GLY A 384 -2.60 -9.52 -31.99
N TRP A 385 -2.01 -9.67 -30.81
CA TRP A 385 -1.47 -8.57 -30.01
C TRP A 385 -0.06 -8.88 -29.55
N ARG A 386 0.73 -7.83 -29.32
CA ARG A 386 2.07 -7.94 -28.79
C ARG A 386 2.27 -6.95 -27.65
N GLN A 387 2.91 -7.41 -26.58
CA GLN A 387 3.36 -6.56 -25.48
C GLN A 387 4.46 -5.62 -25.97
N THR A 388 4.30 -4.32 -25.69
CA THR A 388 5.22 -3.28 -26.12
C THR A 388 5.99 -2.67 -24.96
N THR A 389 5.56 -2.90 -23.71
CA THR A 389 6.29 -2.49 -22.50
C THR A 389 7.23 -3.57 -21.98
N GLY A 390 8.37 -3.17 -21.40
CA GLY A 390 9.46 -4.11 -21.04
C GLY A 390 10.54 -4.11 -22.12
N ILE A 391 11.44 -5.09 -22.15
CA ILE A 391 12.52 -5.21 -23.18
C ILE A 391 11.87 -5.55 -24.54
N GLY A 392 11.20 -4.55 -25.12
CA GLY A 392 10.60 -4.59 -26.43
C GLY A 392 11.70 -4.50 -27.48
N THR A 393 12.10 -5.66 -28.00
CA THR A 393 12.59 -5.94 -29.37
C THR A 393 13.29 -7.30 -29.46
N ASP A 394 13.49 -8.04 -28.35
CA ASP A 394 14.29 -9.26 -28.35
C ASP A 394 13.57 -10.47 -28.99
N PRO A 395 14.12 -11.10 -30.04
CA PRO A 395 13.70 -12.41 -30.54
C PRO A 395 13.59 -13.49 -29.44
N ALA A 396 14.35 -13.36 -28.34
CA ALA A 396 14.24 -14.23 -27.17
C ALA A 396 12.89 -14.13 -26.44
N PHE A 397 12.19 -12.98 -26.52
CA PHE A 397 10.85 -12.84 -25.94
C PHE A 397 9.79 -13.61 -26.74
N LEU A 398 9.89 -13.60 -28.07
CA LEU A 398 8.99 -14.39 -28.92
C LEU A 398 9.19 -15.89 -28.67
N ALA A 399 10.45 -16.32 -28.60
CA ALA A 399 10.82 -17.70 -28.29
C ALA A 399 10.27 -18.14 -26.91
N TRP A 400 10.50 -17.35 -25.86
CA TRP A 400 9.98 -17.62 -24.52
C TRP A 400 8.45 -17.59 -24.45
N SER A 401 7.79 -16.63 -25.12
CA SER A 401 6.32 -16.54 -25.14
C SER A 401 5.68 -17.75 -25.83
N LEU A 402 6.31 -18.25 -26.91
CA LEU A 402 5.85 -19.45 -27.60
C LEU A 402 6.04 -20.69 -26.75
N ASP A 403 7.20 -20.82 -26.10
CA ASP A 403 7.46 -21.90 -25.14
C ASP A 403 6.37 -21.99 -24.06
N GLN A 404 6.07 -20.88 -23.40
CA GLN A 404 5.07 -20.88 -22.31
C GLN A 404 3.63 -21.09 -22.78
N SER A 405 3.26 -20.54 -23.94
CA SER A 405 1.89 -20.66 -24.45
C SER A 405 1.61 -22.05 -25.03
N LEU A 406 2.60 -22.65 -25.69
CA LEU A 406 2.50 -23.98 -26.29
C LEU A 406 2.93 -25.09 -25.33
N GLN A 407 3.47 -24.74 -24.16
CA GLN A 407 4.03 -25.66 -23.16
C GLN A 407 5.07 -26.59 -23.78
N LEU A 408 6.02 -26.02 -24.55
CA LEU A 408 7.03 -26.82 -25.25
C LEU A 408 7.84 -27.63 -24.22
N ASP A 409 8.11 -28.89 -24.54
CA ASP A 409 8.61 -29.87 -23.57
C ASP A 409 10.05 -29.55 -23.13
N SER A 410 10.18 -28.98 -21.92
CA SER A 410 11.44 -28.52 -21.32
C SER A 410 12.39 -29.65 -20.95
N ASP A 411 11.90 -30.89 -20.90
CA ASP A 411 12.58 -32.02 -20.25
C ASP A 411 13.13 -33.07 -21.24
N GLY A 412 13.09 -32.77 -22.54
CA GLY A 412 14.06 -33.27 -23.51
C GLY A 412 13.79 -34.64 -24.12
N GLU A 413 13.10 -34.65 -25.27
CA GLU A 413 13.51 -35.44 -26.45
C GLU A 413 13.15 -34.64 -27.71
N LEU A 414 14.17 -34.23 -28.48
CA LEU A 414 13.99 -33.67 -29.82
C LEU A 414 14.06 -34.82 -30.84
N TYR A 415 13.21 -34.79 -31.86
CA TYR A 415 13.22 -35.79 -32.93
C TYR A 415 13.62 -35.10 -34.25
N PRO A 416 14.92 -35.07 -34.58
CA PRO A 416 15.36 -34.51 -35.84
C PRO A 416 14.95 -35.44 -36.99
N ASP A 417 14.58 -34.83 -38.11
CA ASP A 417 14.31 -35.46 -39.41
C ASP A 417 13.28 -36.60 -39.35
N TRP A 418 12.22 -36.45 -38.55
CA TRP A 418 11.21 -37.50 -38.36
C TRP A 418 10.25 -37.65 -39.55
N GLY A 419 10.03 -36.56 -40.27
CA GLY A 419 9.31 -36.41 -41.53
C GLY A 419 10.24 -36.45 -42.76
N GLY A 420 11.55 -36.37 -42.59
CA GLY A 420 12.53 -36.60 -43.66
C GLY A 420 12.90 -35.36 -44.49
N GLN A 421 12.66 -34.15 -43.97
CA GLN A 421 12.99 -32.88 -44.62
C GLN A 421 13.87 -31.97 -43.74
N ASP A 422 14.75 -32.59 -42.93
CA ASP A 422 15.69 -31.92 -42.02
C ASP A 422 15.00 -31.04 -40.96
N GLU A 423 13.76 -31.32 -40.58
CA GLU A 423 13.04 -30.58 -39.54
C GLU A 423 13.34 -31.10 -38.12
N VAL A 424 13.14 -30.29 -37.08
CA VAL A 424 13.25 -30.72 -35.68
C VAL A 424 11.89 -30.75 -35.02
N TRP A 425 11.47 -31.92 -34.53
CA TRP A 425 10.20 -32.06 -33.83
C TRP A 425 10.35 -31.90 -32.31
N ILE A 426 9.37 -31.25 -31.72
CA ILE A 426 9.25 -30.98 -30.29
C ILE A 426 7.80 -31.15 -29.84
N ARG A 427 7.60 -31.58 -28.60
CA ARG A 427 6.26 -31.61 -27.99
C ARG A 427 5.89 -30.27 -27.39
N GLY A 428 4.59 -29.97 -27.35
CA GLY A 428 4.06 -28.89 -26.51
C GLY A 428 2.69 -29.24 -25.96
N GLY A 429 2.54 -29.30 -24.63
CA GLY A 429 1.31 -29.77 -23.99
C GLY A 429 0.86 -31.14 -24.51
N ASN A 430 -0.29 -31.17 -25.21
CA ASN A 430 -0.83 -32.39 -25.84
C ASN A 430 -0.53 -32.51 -27.35
N ASP A 431 0.11 -31.51 -27.94
CA ASP A 431 0.33 -31.37 -29.38
C ASP A 431 1.80 -31.64 -29.76
N TRP A 432 2.02 -31.84 -31.06
CA TRP A 432 3.36 -31.91 -31.66
C TRP A 432 3.62 -30.68 -32.50
N TYR A 433 4.88 -30.25 -32.50
CA TYR A 433 5.37 -29.14 -33.28
C TYR A 433 6.62 -29.57 -34.04
N TYR A 434 6.90 -28.92 -35.17
CA TYR A 434 8.16 -29.10 -35.90
C TYR A 434 8.72 -27.76 -36.35
N ILE A 435 10.05 -27.68 -36.39
CA ILE A 435 10.83 -26.52 -36.78
C ILE A 435 11.56 -26.84 -38.08
N THR A 436 11.34 -26.09 -39.15
CA THR A 436 12.05 -26.29 -40.42
C THR A 436 13.45 -25.64 -40.40
N PRO A 437 14.39 -26.02 -41.30
CA PRO A 437 15.69 -25.36 -41.45
C PRO A 437 15.63 -23.84 -41.60
N GLU A 438 14.52 -23.33 -42.15
CA GLU A 438 14.25 -21.92 -42.37
C GLU A 438 13.75 -21.22 -41.09
N GLY A 439 13.64 -21.93 -39.96
CA GLY A 439 13.20 -21.39 -38.66
C GLY A 439 11.69 -21.34 -38.48
N GLN A 440 10.90 -22.07 -39.27
CA GLN A 440 9.44 -22.03 -39.17
C GLN A 440 8.94 -23.02 -38.13
N LEU A 441 8.17 -22.56 -37.14
CA LEU A 441 7.51 -23.39 -36.14
C LEU A 441 6.07 -23.69 -36.54
N PHE A 442 5.76 -24.96 -36.77
CA PHE A 442 4.41 -25.44 -37.09
C PHE A 442 3.83 -26.28 -35.96
N ARG A 443 2.51 -26.22 -35.77
CA ARG A 443 1.75 -27.21 -35.01
C ARG A 443 1.29 -28.30 -35.96
N TRP A 444 1.70 -29.52 -35.69
CA TRP A 444 1.32 -30.68 -36.48
C TRP A 444 -0.18 -30.99 -36.33
N ASP A 445 -0.83 -31.28 -37.45
CA ASP A 445 -2.26 -31.58 -37.52
C ASP A 445 -2.62 -33.05 -37.23
N GLY A 446 -1.60 -33.91 -37.03
CA GLY A 446 -1.78 -35.36 -36.84
C GLY A 446 -1.72 -36.19 -38.12
N GLY A 447 -1.44 -35.57 -39.26
CA GLY A 447 -1.36 -36.16 -40.59
C GLY A 447 -0.10 -36.99 -40.87
N ASP A 448 0.16 -37.34 -42.13
CA ASP A 448 1.39 -38.06 -42.49
C ASP A 448 2.63 -37.21 -42.20
N ARG A 449 3.61 -37.76 -41.49
CA ARG A 449 4.82 -37.02 -41.07
C ARG A 449 5.68 -36.63 -42.26
N ALA A 450 5.68 -37.42 -43.32
CA ALA A 450 6.43 -37.11 -44.54
C ALA A 450 5.86 -35.90 -45.30
N ALA A 451 4.58 -35.58 -45.06
CA ALA A 451 3.91 -34.46 -45.69
C ALA A 451 4.15 -33.12 -44.96
N LEU A 452 4.68 -33.14 -43.74
CA LEU A 452 4.87 -31.95 -42.89
C LEU A 452 3.66 -31.00 -42.94
N ALA A 453 2.47 -31.56 -42.72
CA ALA A 453 1.23 -30.79 -42.67
C ALA A 453 1.01 -30.21 -41.26
N GLY A 454 0.69 -28.92 -41.19
CA GLY A 454 0.52 -28.23 -39.91
C GLY A 454 0.12 -26.78 -40.05
N GLU A 455 -0.35 -26.20 -38.94
CA GLU A 455 -0.61 -24.76 -38.83
C GLU A 455 0.69 -24.03 -38.51
N LEU A 456 1.09 -23.04 -39.32
CA LEU A 456 2.24 -22.20 -38.99
C LEU A 456 1.93 -21.38 -37.74
N ILE A 457 2.72 -21.57 -36.70
CA ILE A 457 2.55 -20.90 -35.40
C ILE A 457 3.44 -19.65 -35.32
N ALA A 458 4.68 -19.75 -35.77
CA ALA A 458 5.60 -18.63 -35.78
C ALA A 458 6.74 -18.81 -36.80
N GLN A 459 7.21 -17.70 -37.35
CA GLN A 459 8.51 -17.64 -38.01
C GLN A 459 9.56 -17.23 -36.97
N LEU A 460 10.60 -18.03 -36.84
CA LEU A 460 11.72 -17.83 -35.93
C LEU A 460 13.01 -17.64 -36.73
N SER A 461 14.10 -17.25 -36.05
CA SER A 461 15.42 -17.23 -36.67
C SER A 461 15.83 -18.66 -37.08
N PRO A 462 16.44 -18.88 -38.26
CA PRO A 462 17.04 -20.16 -38.63
C PRO A 462 18.02 -20.73 -37.59
N ASP A 463 18.61 -19.87 -36.75
CA ASP A 463 19.47 -20.28 -35.63
C ASP A 463 18.72 -21.10 -34.56
N ILE A 464 17.39 -21.06 -34.53
CA ILE A 464 16.55 -21.88 -33.64
C ILE A 464 16.39 -23.29 -34.18
N HIS A 465 16.43 -23.50 -35.49
CA HIS A 465 16.52 -24.86 -36.03
C HIS A 465 17.86 -25.51 -35.67
N ALA A 466 18.95 -24.74 -35.79
CA ALA A 466 20.29 -25.18 -35.44
C ALA A 466 20.50 -25.40 -33.93
N ASP A 467 19.78 -24.65 -33.10
CA ASP A 467 19.77 -24.79 -31.63
C ASP A 467 18.34 -24.62 -31.07
N PRO A 468 17.51 -25.68 -31.14
CA PRO A 468 16.10 -25.64 -30.71
C PRO A 468 15.93 -25.33 -29.23
N ALA A 469 16.97 -25.53 -28.42
CA ALA A 469 16.98 -25.12 -27.02
C ALA A 469 16.79 -23.61 -26.86
N LYS A 470 17.13 -22.78 -27.86
CA LYS A 470 16.82 -21.35 -27.82
C LYS A 470 15.32 -21.04 -27.85
N LEU A 471 14.48 -22.01 -28.23
CA LEU A 471 13.02 -21.89 -28.21
C LEU A 471 12.45 -22.25 -26.83
N PHE A 472 12.74 -23.46 -26.32
CA PHE A 472 12.16 -23.99 -25.07
C PHE A 472 13.04 -23.79 -23.81
N ASN A 473 14.29 -23.34 -23.97
CA ASN A 473 15.14 -22.82 -22.89
C ASN A 473 15.45 -21.33 -23.10
N ALA A 474 14.60 -20.61 -23.86
CA ALA A 474 14.70 -19.17 -23.96
C ALA A 474 14.72 -18.59 -22.53
N PRO A 475 15.75 -17.78 -22.16
CA PRO A 475 15.82 -17.25 -20.82
C PRO A 475 14.56 -16.45 -20.55
N SER A 476 13.91 -16.72 -19.40
CA SER A 476 12.74 -15.97 -18.97
C SER A 476 13.05 -14.48 -19.12
N PRO A 477 12.21 -13.71 -19.85
CA PRO A 477 12.30 -12.27 -19.76
C PRO A 477 12.17 -11.92 -18.28
N GLN A 478 12.94 -10.93 -17.85
CA GLN A 478 12.85 -10.45 -16.48
C GLN A 478 11.45 -9.86 -16.30
N PHE A 479 10.54 -10.63 -15.67
CA PHE A 479 9.27 -10.06 -15.24
C PHE A 479 9.54 -8.98 -14.21
N PRO A 480 8.73 -7.91 -14.20
CA PRO A 480 8.80 -6.96 -13.11
C PRO A 480 8.59 -7.71 -11.79
N THR A 481 9.58 -7.61 -10.91
CA THR A 481 9.42 -8.01 -9.51
C THR A 481 8.79 -6.86 -8.75
N VAL A 482 7.84 -7.18 -7.88
CA VAL A 482 7.21 -6.23 -6.97
C VAL A 482 7.17 -6.78 -5.55
N GLY A 483 7.55 -5.93 -4.60
CA GLY A 483 7.38 -6.19 -3.18
C GLY A 483 6.01 -5.69 -2.72
N LEU A 484 5.16 -6.61 -2.27
CA LEU A 484 3.92 -6.29 -1.58
C LEU A 484 4.22 -5.97 -0.12
N GLN A 485 3.67 -4.87 0.37
CA GLN A 485 3.72 -4.48 1.78
C GLN A 485 2.37 -4.79 2.40
N ALA A 486 2.39 -5.31 3.62
CA ALA A 486 1.19 -5.56 4.40
C ALA A 486 0.35 -4.27 4.56
N ALA A 487 -0.97 -4.40 4.66
CA ALA A 487 -1.90 -3.32 4.93
C ALA A 487 -1.92 -2.19 3.86
N GLY A 488 -1.57 -2.47 2.60
CA GLY A 488 -1.56 -1.42 1.58
C GLY A 488 -1.41 -1.86 0.13
N PHE A 489 -1.79 -0.96 -0.78
CA PHE A 489 -1.65 -1.15 -2.23
C PHE A 489 -0.35 -0.52 -2.76
N ALA A 490 0.48 -1.34 -3.39
CA ALA A 490 1.63 -0.91 -4.17
C ALA A 490 1.23 -0.58 -5.63
N ALA A 491 1.99 0.33 -6.24
CA ALA A 491 1.90 0.57 -7.68
C ALA A 491 2.56 -0.60 -8.43
N GLY A 492 1.76 -1.32 -9.22
CA GLY A 492 2.20 -2.41 -10.05
C GLY A 492 2.71 -1.99 -11.42
N PRO A 493 3.33 -2.93 -12.15
CA PRO A 493 3.79 -2.67 -13.51
C PRO A 493 2.62 -2.40 -14.44
N ASN A 494 2.77 -1.39 -15.28
CA ASN A 494 1.78 -1.10 -16.30
C ASN A 494 2.15 -1.89 -17.58
N PHE A 495 1.15 -2.46 -18.26
CA PHE A 495 1.32 -3.25 -19.49
C PHE A 495 0.69 -2.60 -20.75
N GLY A 496 1.53 -2.18 -21.69
CA GLY A 496 1.09 -1.64 -22.99
C GLY A 496 1.14 -2.71 -24.06
N ASN A 497 0.05 -2.87 -24.82
CA ASN A 497 0.01 -3.78 -25.96
C ASN A 497 -0.53 -3.07 -27.20
N ALA A 498 0.01 -3.48 -28.35
CA ALA A 498 -0.44 -3.03 -29.66
C ALA A 498 -0.95 -4.22 -30.48
N PRO A 499 -1.96 -4.02 -31.35
CA PRO A 499 -2.39 -5.04 -32.27
C PRO A 499 -1.26 -5.33 -33.27
N SER A 500 -0.93 -6.59 -33.47
CA SER A 500 0.13 -7.01 -34.38
C SER A 500 -0.45 -7.45 -35.73
N GLY A 501 0.23 -7.09 -36.82
CA GLY A 501 -0.13 -7.44 -38.18
C GLY A 501 0.85 -8.42 -38.82
N ALA A 502 0.67 -8.67 -40.11
CA ALA A 502 1.60 -9.46 -40.91
C ALA A 502 1.96 -8.72 -42.19
N VAL A 503 3.19 -8.86 -42.67
CA VAL A 503 3.66 -8.29 -43.94
C VAL A 503 4.05 -9.46 -44.84
N ARG A 504 3.38 -9.59 -46.00
CA ARG A 504 3.59 -10.69 -46.94
C ARG A 504 3.88 -10.18 -48.34
N GLY A 505 4.69 -10.94 -49.06
CA GLY A 505 4.88 -10.75 -50.49
C GLY A 505 5.51 -12.00 -51.11
N ARG A 506 5.86 -11.88 -52.39
CA ARG A 506 6.44 -12.96 -53.15
C ARG A 506 7.62 -12.52 -54.00
N LYS A 507 8.57 -13.42 -54.22
CA LYS A 507 9.74 -13.23 -55.06
C LYS A 507 9.57 -13.94 -56.39
N TRP A 508 9.79 -13.25 -57.52
CA TRP A 508 9.76 -13.86 -58.85
C TRP A 508 11.03 -13.60 -59.65
N LEU A 509 11.26 -14.47 -60.65
CA LEU A 509 12.27 -14.31 -61.68
C LEU A 509 11.70 -13.42 -62.79
N ASP A 510 12.23 -12.21 -62.89
CA ASP A 510 11.91 -11.28 -63.97
C ASP A 510 12.82 -11.59 -65.17
N ILE A 511 12.28 -12.34 -66.13
CA ILE A 511 13.07 -12.86 -67.25
C ILE A 511 13.37 -11.75 -68.25
N ASN A 512 12.47 -10.79 -68.40
CA ASN A 512 12.57 -9.73 -69.40
C ASN A 512 13.02 -8.38 -68.81
N ALA A 513 13.24 -8.32 -67.49
CA ALA A 513 13.65 -7.16 -66.72
C ALA A 513 12.70 -5.96 -66.79
N ASP A 514 11.40 -6.19 -67.05
CA ASP A 514 10.41 -5.11 -67.19
C ASP A 514 9.75 -4.69 -65.86
N GLY A 515 10.07 -5.39 -64.77
CA GLY A 515 9.54 -5.15 -63.43
C GLY A 515 8.07 -5.51 -63.26
N GLN A 516 7.47 -6.23 -64.20
CA GLN A 516 6.09 -6.70 -64.19
C GLN A 516 6.01 -8.21 -64.40
N ARG A 517 5.52 -8.91 -63.38
CA ARG A 517 5.39 -10.36 -63.46
C ARG A 517 4.34 -10.81 -64.49
N THR A 518 4.75 -11.66 -65.42
CA THR A 518 3.90 -12.36 -66.40
C THR A 518 3.77 -13.85 -66.08
N THR A 519 2.90 -14.57 -66.78
CA THR A 519 2.64 -16.01 -66.52
C THR A 519 3.83 -16.92 -66.84
N ASN A 520 4.82 -16.47 -67.60
CA ASN A 520 5.99 -17.27 -67.96
C ASN A 520 7.17 -17.05 -66.99
N GLU A 521 6.95 -16.28 -65.94
CA GLU A 521 7.96 -15.90 -64.95
C GLU A 521 7.71 -16.63 -63.63
N PRO A 522 8.62 -17.55 -63.26
CA PRO A 522 8.44 -18.39 -62.08
C PRO A 522 8.67 -17.61 -60.78
N TRP A 523 8.04 -18.07 -59.70
CA TRP A 523 8.34 -17.62 -58.34
C TRP A 523 9.62 -18.28 -57.81
N LEU A 524 10.33 -17.62 -56.89
CA LEU A 524 11.65 -18.03 -56.40
C LEU A 524 11.70 -18.15 -54.88
N ASN A 525 12.20 -19.28 -54.40
CA ASN A 525 12.54 -19.53 -52.99
C ASN A 525 14.03 -19.23 -52.72
N GLY A 526 14.42 -19.25 -51.46
CA GLY A 526 15.82 -19.07 -51.04
C GLY A 526 16.31 -17.62 -51.08
N TRP A 527 15.41 -16.63 -51.22
CA TRP A 527 15.77 -15.22 -51.23
C TRP A 527 15.53 -14.58 -49.86
N ALA A 528 16.57 -13.99 -49.28
CA ALA A 528 16.46 -13.27 -48.02
C ALA A 528 15.81 -11.88 -48.25
N ILE A 529 14.80 -11.58 -47.44
CA ILE A 529 13.99 -10.37 -47.44
C ILE A 529 14.06 -9.76 -46.03
N ASN A 530 14.41 -8.49 -45.92
CA ASN A 530 14.46 -7.74 -44.67
C ASN A 530 13.24 -6.84 -44.52
N LEU A 531 12.75 -6.75 -43.28
CA LEU A 531 11.84 -5.71 -42.82
C LEU A 531 12.66 -4.68 -42.03
N THR A 532 12.73 -3.44 -42.51
CA THR A 532 13.47 -2.36 -41.86
C THR A 532 12.55 -1.28 -41.33
N ASP A 533 12.90 -0.70 -40.19
CA ASP A 533 12.23 0.50 -39.67
C ASP A 533 12.61 1.76 -40.49
N ARG A 534 11.98 2.89 -40.18
CA ARG A 534 12.27 4.19 -40.83
C ARG A 534 13.69 4.70 -40.59
N ASN A 535 14.41 4.15 -39.60
CA ASN A 535 15.79 4.52 -39.29
C ASN A 535 16.80 3.62 -40.04
N GLY A 536 16.31 2.63 -40.81
CA GLY A 536 17.14 1.69 -41.55
C GLY A 536 17.62 0.50 -40.70
N ASN A 537 17.10 0.31 -39.49
CA ASN A 537 17.43 -0.87 -38.68
C ASN A 537 16.63 -2.06 -39.19
N VAL A 538 17.28 -3.22 -39.35
CA VAL A 538 16.60 -4.48 -39.65
C VAL A 538 15.85 -4.94 -38.40
N ILE A 539 14.53 -5.03 -38.51
CA ILE A 539 13.62 -5.49 -37.46
C ILE A 539 13.41 -6.99 -37.55
N ASP A 540 13.36 -7.53 -38.78
CA ASP A 540 13.22 -8.95 -39.05
C ASP A 540 13.80 -9.31 -40.44
N SER A 541 14.16 -10.57 -40.65
CA SER A 541 14.71 -11.09 -41.90
C SER A 541 14.21 -12.52 -42.15
N VAL A 542 13.61 -12.75 -43.31
CA VAL A 542 13.00 -14.03 -43.68
C VAL A 542 13.48 -14.48 -45.05
N VAL A 543 13.39 -15.78 -45.33
CA VAL A 543 13.75 -16.35 -46.63
C VAL A 543 12.49 -16.76 -47.37
N THR A 544 12.43 -16.49 -48.68
CA THR A 544 11.29 -16.90 -49.50
C THR A 544 11.22 -18.43 -49.59
N HIS A 545 10.02 -18.99 -49.53
CA HIS A 545 9.79 -20.43 -49.46
C HIS A 545 8.41 -20.80 -50.03
N ASP A 546 8.16 -22.10 -50.13
CA ASP A 546 6.84 -22.60 -50.53
C ASP A 546 5.89 -22.62 -49.32
N ILE A 547 4.63 -22.23 -49.53
CA ILE A 547 3.55 -22.30 -48.54
C ILE A 547 2.40 -23.08 -49.16
N ASP A 548 2.08 -24.26 -48.63
CA ASP A 548 0.88 -25.00 -48.99
C ASP A 548 -0.37 -24.27 -48.44
N LEU A 549 -0.96 -23.43 -49.28
CA LEU A 549 -2.09 -22.57 -48.89
C LEU A 549 -3.39 -23.36 -48.78
N ASN A 550 -3.46 -24.53 -49.41
CA ASN A 550 -4.69 -25.30 -49.56
C ASN A 550 -4.70 -26.59 -48.72
N GLY A 551 -3.55 -26.99 -48.19
CA GLY A 551 -3.37 -28.10 -47.25
C GLY A 551 -3.47 -29.48 -47.91
N ASP A 552 -3.23 -29.60 -49.23
CA ASP A 552 -3.29 -30.87 -49.96
C ASP A 552 -1.94 -31.61 -50.02
N GLY A 553 -0.88 -31.02 -49.47
CA GLY A 553 0.47 -31.58 -49.46
C GLY A 553 1.17 -31.53 -50.82
N VAL A 554 0.64 -30.77 -51.79
CA VAL A 554 1.23 -30.61 -53.13
C VAL A 554 1.41 -29.13 -53.44
N ILE A 555 2.67 -28.68 -53.51
CA ILE A 555 2.99 -27.30 -53.88
C ILE A 555 2.62 -27.01 -55.35
N ASP A 556 1.66 -26.11 -55.56
CA ASP A 556 1.36 -25.46 -56.83
C ASP A 556 2.34 -24.30 -57.07
N PRO A 557 3.31 -24.43 -58.00
CA PRO A 557 4.34 -23.41 -58.20
C PRO A 557 3.79 -22.02 -58.53
N GLU A 558 2.56 -21.92 -59.06
CA GLU A 558 1.94 -20.65 -59.42
C GLU A 558 1.35 -19.94 -58.20
N ARG A 559 0.80 -20.68 -57.24
CA ARG A 559 0.06 -20.14 -56.09
C ARG A 559 0.87 -20.18 -54.79
N GLU A 560 1.76 -21.13 -54.66
CA GLU A 560 2.30 -21.57 -53.39
C GLU A 560 3.82 -21.38 -53.29
N SER A 561 4.49 -20.94 -54.35
CA SER A 561 5.94 -20.68 -54.33
C SER A 561 6.35 -19.22 -54.16
N GLY A 562 7.55 -19.02 -53.64
CA GLY A 562 8.25 -17.74 -53.55
C GLY A 562 7.70 -16.79 -52.49
N TRP A 563 6.96 -17.28 -51.51
CA TRP A 563 6.36 -16.46 -50.47
C TRP A 563 7.37 -16.07 -49.40
N TYR A 564 7.23 -14.85 -48.89
CA TYR A 564 7.83 -14.45 -47.63
C TYR A 564 6.76 -13.83 -46.73
N GLU A 565 6.89 -14.01 -45.42
CA GLU A 565 6.00 -13.40 -44.44
C GLU A 565 6.73 -12.97 -43.17
N PHE A 566 6.46 -11.75 -42.73
CA PHE A 566 6.79 -11.25 -41.40
C PHE A 566 5.51 -11.30 -40.57
N LEU A 567 5.50 -12.07 -39.48
CA LEU A 567 4.36 -12.19 -38.57
C LEU A 567 4.56 -11.28 -37.36
N ASN A 568 3.47 -10.94 -36.67
CA ASN A 568 3.50 -10.17 -35.43
C ASN A 568 4.19 -8.79 -35.52
N VAL A 569 4.06 -8.13 -36.68
CA VAL A 569 4.63 -6.81 -36.94
C VAL A 569 3.81 -5.75 -36.21
N LEU A 570 4.46 -4.97 -35.34
CA LEU A 570 3.81 -3.88 -34.61
C LEU A 570 3.30 -2.78 -35.56
N PRO A 571 2.37 -1.93 -35.13
CA PRO A 571 1.98 -0.76 -35.91
C PRO A 571 3.19 0.13 -36.19
N GLY A 572 3.37 0.55 -37.43
CA GLY A 572 4.59 1.28 -37.80
C GLY A 572 4.73 1.49 -39.31
N SER A 573 5.77 2.25 -39.66
CA SER A 573 6.16 2.49 -41.05
C SER A 573 7.40 1.66 -41.34
N TYR A 574 7.25 0.65 -42.20
CA TYR A 574 8.31 -0.29 -42.52
C TYR A 574 8.67 -0.22 -43.99
N GLU A 575 9.93 -0.50 -44.28
CA GLU A 575 10.40 -0.75 -45.63
C GLU A 575 10.72 -2.25 -45.75
N VAL A 576 10.26 -2.87 -46.83
CA VAL A 576 10.68 -4.23 -47.16
C VAL A 576 11.75 -4.14 -48.24
N THR A 577 12.90 -4.73 -47.97
CA THR A 577 14.04 -4.77 -48.89
C THR A 577 14.44 -6.21 -49.16
N GLU A 578 14.86 -6.51 -50.38
CA GLU A 578 15.50 -7.79 -50.67
C GLU A 578 17.01 -7.68 -50.45
N ILE A 579 17.63 -8.76 -49.97
CA ILE A 579 19.08 -8.85 -49.91
C ILE A 579 19.59 -9.25 -51.30
N GLN A 580 20.38 -8.36 -51.91
CA GLN A 580 20.93 -8.57 -53.23
C GLN A 580 21.85 -9.80 -53.26
N GLN A 581 21.50 -10.80 -54.07
CA GLN A 581 22.37 -11.94 -54.34
C GLN A 581 23.45 -11.58 -55.37
N PRO A 582 24.68 -12.15 -55.25
CA PRO A 582 25.71 -11.99 -56.27
C PRO A 582 25.21 -12.41 -57.66
N GLN A 583 25.55 -11.64 -58.69
CA GLN A 583 25.16 -11.89 -60.10
C GLN A 583 23.66 -11.73 -60.42
N TRP A 584 22.86 -11.27 -59.46
CA TRP A 584 21.47 -10.88 -59.69
C TRP A 584 21.33 -9.36 -59.62
N SER A 585 20.27 -8.83 -60.21
CA SER A 585 19.88 -7.42 -60.07
C SER A 585 18.37 -7.33 -59.81
N SER A 586 17.99 -6.51 -58.82
CA SER A 586 16.58 -6.18 -58.57
C SER A 586 15.95 -5.50 -59.78
N THR A 587 14.73 -5.91 -60.12
CA THR A 587 13.92 -5.27 -61.16
C THR A 587 12.63 -4.69 -60.58
N ARG A 588 12.48 -4.68 -59.25
CA ARG A 588 11.36 -4.01 -58.56
C ARG A 588 11.30 -2.55 -59.02
N ARG A 589 10.29 -2.18 -59.81
CA ARG A 589 9.95 -0.79 -60.22
C ARG A 589 11.14 0.19 -60.18
N GLY A 590 12.07 0.06 -61.13
CA GLY A 590 13.14 1.02 -61.41
C GLY A 590 14.52 0.48 -61.02
N THR A 591 15.31 0.09 -62.01
CA THR A 591 16.71 -0.31 -61.86
C THR A 591 17.59 0.83 -61.32
N GLU A 592 18.75 0.51 -60.75
CA GLU A 592 19.86 1.44 -60.38
C GLU A 592 20.23 2.42 -61.53
N LEU A 593 20.00 2.03 -62.80
CA LEU A 593 20.20 2.86 -63.99
C LEU A 593 19.10 3.91 -64.23
N ALA A 594 17.89 3.66 -63.74
CA ALA A 594 16.77 4.61 -63.79
C ALA A 594 16.90 5.65 -62.67
N ASP A 595 17.40 5.25 -61.51
CA ASP A 595 17.81 6.17 -60.44
C ASP A 595 19.01 7.02 -60.90
N GLN A 596 19.99 6.41 -61.57
CA GLN A 596 21.09 7.14 -62.19
C GLN A 596 20.59 8.12 -63.26
N ALA A 597 19.61 7.74 -64.09
CA ALA A 597 18.99 8.64 -65.07
C ALA A 597 18.23 9.80 -64.40
N ALA A 598 17.48 9.53 -63.32
CA ALA A 598 16.77 10.55 -62.54
C ALA A 598 17.73 11.52 -61.83
N ASP A 599 18.84 11.01 -61.27
CA ASP A 599 19.88 11.84 -60.66
C ASP A 599 20.61 12.68 -61.71
N LEU A 600 20.89 12.13 -62.89
CA LEU A 600 21.47 12.87 -64.00
C LEU A 600 20.53 13.96 -64.52
N ASP A 601 19.23 13.68 -64.63
CA ASP A 601 18.23 14.68 -65.01
C ASP A 601 18.08 15.77 -63.96
N ARG A 602 18.05 15.43 -62.67
CA ARG A 602 18.05 16.45 -61.60
C ARG A 602 19.33 17.29 -61.59
N THR A 603 20.47 16.70 -61.94
CA THR A 603 21.77 17.37 -61.95
C THR A 603 21.93 18.29 -63.16
N TYR A 604 21.53 17.83 -64.35
CA TYR A 604 21.77 18.51 -65.62
C TYR A 604 20.52 19.15 -66.22
N ASP A 605 19.33 18.91 -65.68
CA ASP A 605 18.04 19.46 -66.11
C ASP A 605 17.82 19.26 -67.62
N PHE A 606 17.71 18.00 -68.05
CA PHE A 606 17.57 17.71 -69.47
C PHE A 606 16.21 18.20 -69.97
N GLN A 607 16.20 18.74 -71.19
CA GLN A 607 14.99 19.28 -71.77
C GLN A 607 14.29 18.20 -72.61
N PRO A 608 12.94 18.18 -72.59
CA PRO A 608 12.16 17.26 -73.42
C PRO A 608 12.61 17.30 -74.87
N VAL A 609 12.75 16.13 -75.48
CA VAL A 609 13.29 16.00 -76.83
C VAL A 609 12.24 16.44 -77.85
N VAL A 610 12.28 17.72 -78.23
CA VAL A 610 11.32 18.31 -79.20
C VAL A 610 11.79 18.17 -80.65
N ASN A 611 13.10 18.01 -80.88
CA ASN A 611 13.71 17.77 -82.18
C ASN A 611 14.92 16.85 -82.01
N GLU A 612 14.89 15.67 -82.63
CA GLU A 612 15.97 14.70 -82.53
C GLU A 612 17.11 15.03 -83.50
N PHE A 613 18.30 15.30 -82.96
CA PHE A 613 19.54 15.27 -83.74
C PHE A 613 20.18 13.89 -83.55
N ARG A 614 20.48 13.23 -84.67
CA ARG A 614 21.06 11.88 -84.69
C ARG A 614 22.27 11.81 -85.60
N ASN A 615 23.22 10.96 -85.22
CA ASN A 615 24.37 10.56 -86.02
C ASN A 615 25.17 11.75 -86.61
N PHE A 616 25.26 12.84 -85.86
CA PHE A 616 26.00 14.04 -86.25
C PHE A 616 27.52 13.79 -86.27
N LEU A 617 28.01 12.85 -85.47
CA LEU A 617 29.41 12.46 -85.34
C LEU A 617 29.77 11.17 -86.08
N GLY A 618 28.79 10.49 -86.70
CA GLY A 618 29.03 9.24 -87.42
C GLY A 618 29.07 7.98 -86.54
N LEU A 619 28.66 8.08 -85.27
CA LEU A 619 28.67 6.98 -84.28
C LEU A 619 27.25 6.47 -83.95
N ASP A 620 26.28 6.87 -84.77
CA ASP A 620 24.86 6.63 -84.56
C ASP A 620 24.33 7.16 -83.22
N GLU A 621 24.96 8.22 -82.70
CA GLU A 621 24.61 8.81 -81.41
C GLU A 621 23.35 9.68 -81.46
N ARG A 622 22.64 9.79 -80.33
CA ARG A 622 21.48 10.68 -80.18
C ARG A 622 21.78 11.82 -79.22
N TRP A 623 21.30 13.01 -79.57
CA TRP A 623 21.65 14.23 -78.84
C TRP A 623 20.51 14.73 -77.96
N ILE A 624 20.86 15.16 -76.75
CA ILE A 624 19.94 15.77 -75.79
C ILE A 624 20.52 17.08 -75.26
N TRP A 625 19.64 18.05 -75.02
CA TRP A 625 19.99 19.39 -74.58
C TRP A 625 19.61 19.59 -73.12
N SER A 626 20.50 20.19 -72.34
CA SER A 626 20.25 20.61 -70.96
C SER A 626 19.72 22.05 -70.91
N ALA A 627 18.80 22.35 -69.98
CA ALA A 627 18.31 23.70 -69.71
C ALA A 627 19.45 24.66 -69.31
N GLN A 628 20.55 24.10 -68.81
CA GLN A 628 21.77 24.80 -68.40
C GLN A 628 22.67 25.17 -69.60
N GLY A 629 22.25 24.88 -70.83
CA GLY A 629 22.92 25.33 -72.06
C GLY A 629 24.02 24.41 -72.57
N GLN A 630 23.98 23.12 -72.22
CA GLN A 630 24.99 22.12 -72.59
C GLN A 630 24.40 21.01 -73.46
N TRP A 631 25.18 20.55 -74.44
CA TRP A 631 24.83 19.39 -75.27
C TRP A 631 25.40 18.10 -74.68
N PHE A 632 24.63 17.03 -74.79
CA PHE A 632 25.03 15.68 -74.44
C PHE A 632 24.64 14.74 -75.57
N PHE A 633 25.33 13.61 -75.67
CA PHE A 633 24.97 12.56 -76.61
C PHE A 633 25.08 11.17 -75.99
N ILE A 634 24.16 10.30 -76.39
CA ILE A 634 24.06 8.91 -75.97
C ILE A 634 24.48 8.05 -77.15
N THR A 635 25.37 7.09 -76.91
CA THR A 635 25.79 6.12 -77.92
C THR A 635 24.86 4.89 -77.94
N PRO A 636 24.81 4.08 -79.01
CA PRO A 636 23.92 2.91 -79.10
C PRO A 636 24.06 1.89 -77.97
N GLY A 637 25.20 1.87 -77.27
CA GLY A 637 25.42 1.03 -76.09
C GLY A 637 25.02 1.67 -74.76
N GLY A 638 24.27 2.78 -74.76
CA GLY A 638 23.77 3.46 -73.54
C GLY A 638 24.78 4.37 -72.84
N LEU A 639 26.02 4.51 -73.33
CA LEU A 639 27.01 5.40 -72.70
C LEU A 639 26.68 6.87 -73.01
N LEU A 640 26.46 7.66 -71.96
CA LEU A 640 26.14 9.09 -72.01
C LEU A 640 27.41 9.93 -71.89
N HIS A 641 27.59 10.85 -72.84
CA HIS A 641 28.70 11.79 -72.86
C HIS A 641 28.23 13.23 -72.71
N ARG A 642 28.98 14.03 -71.94
CA ARG A 642 28.92 15.48 -72.03
C ARG A 642 29.73 15.94 -73.23
N PHE A 643 29.11 16.68 -74.14
CA PHE A 643 29.80 17.23 -75.31
C PHE A 643 30.72 18.38 -74.90
N GLU A 644 31.98 18.31 -75.31
CA GLU A 644 32.93 19.40 -75.16
C GLU A 644 33.38 19.89 -76.54
N PRO A 645 33.26 21.19 -76.85
CA PRO A 645 33.66 21.69 -78.16
C PRO A 645 35.19 21.63 -78.31
N ALA A 646 35.68 20.71 -79.15
CA ALA A 646 37.05 20.73 -79.65
C ALA A 646 37.15 21.48 -81.00
N ARG A 647 38.37 21.91 -81.36
CA ARG A 647 38.65 22.62 -82.63
C ARG A 647 38.14 21.82 -83.85
N PRO A 648 37.82 22.48 -84.98
CA PRO A 648 37.19 21.83 -86.13
C PRO A 648 37.94 20.55 -86.56
N GLY A 649 37.25 19.40 -86.51
CA GLY A 649 37.75 18.12 -87.02
C GLY A 649 38.16 17.06 -85.99
N GLN A 650 37.96 17.25 -84.68
CA GLN A 650 38.11 16.18 -83.68
C GLN A 650 36.94 16.15 -82.68
N ILE A 651 36.59 14.93 -82.27
CA ILE A 651 35.51 14.59 -81.34
C ILE A 651 36.11 14.55 -79.92
N SER A 652 35.53 15.27 -78.96
CA SER A 652 35.87 15.11 -77.53
C SER A 652 34.59 15.22 -76.70
N GLY A 653 34.18 14.11 -76.10
CA GLY A 653 33.09 14.08 -75.12
C GLY A 653 33.55 13.31 -73.90
N VAL A 654 33.27 13.81 -72.70
CA VAL A 654 33.62 13.12 -71.45
C VAL A 654 32.50 12.14 -71.13
N PRO A 655 32.78 10.83 -71.00
CA PRO A 655 31.77 9.87 -70.52
C PRO A 655 31.40 10.21 -69.09
N ILE A 656 30.10 10.35 -68.81
CA ILE A 656 29.61 10.76 -67.48
C ILE A 656 28.73 9.70 -66.82
N ALA A 657 28.12 8.81 -67.60
CA ALA A 657 27.33 7.70 -67.07
C ALA A 657 27.17 6.59 -68.12
N GLN A 658 27.02 5.36 -67.64
CA GLN A 658 26.59 4.22 -68.45
C GLN A 658 25.11 4.00 -68.15
N LEU A 659 24.25 4.16 -69.14
CA LEU A 659 22.81 3.88 -69.05
C LEU A 659 22.48 2.59 -69.81
N ASP A 660 21.23 2.14 -69.72
CA ASP A 660 20.73 1.08 -70.58
C ASP A 660 20.66 1.54 -72.05
N ALA A 661 20.85 0.61 -72.99
CA ALA A 661 20.74 0.90 -74.43
C ALA A 661 19.35 1.42 -74.83
N LEU A 662 18.30 1.13 -74.05
CA LEU A 662 16.94 1.66 -74.24
C LEU A 662 16.88 3.19 -74.14
N TYR A 663 17.76 3.84 -73.38
CA TYR A 663 17.84 5.32 -73.32
C TYR A 663 18.40 5.93 -74.61
N TRP A 664 19.10 5.12 -75.42
CA TRP A 664 19.43 5.50 -76.79
C TRP A 664 18.24 5.31 -77.72
N ASP A 665 17.45 4.25 -77.56
CA ASP A 665 16.24 4.01 -78.37
C ASP A 665 15.17 5.09 -78.15
N ASP A 666 15.00 5.49 -76.90
CA ASP A 666 14.09 6.56 -76.48
C ASP A 666 14.75 7.49 -75.43
N PRO A 667 15.41 8.59 -75.89
CA PRO A 667 16.04 9.55 -74.99
C PRO A 667 15.05 10.35 -74.13
N SER A 668 13.74 10.29 -74.38
CA SER A 668 12.74 10.94 -73.51
C SER A 668 12.70 10.31 -72.11
N LEU A 669 13.14 9.05 -71.99
CA LEU A 669 13.26 8.33 -70.72
C LEU A 669 14.21 9.00 -69.72
N LEU A 670 15.16 9.83 -70.18
CA LEU A 670 16.01 10.64 -69.29
C LEU A 670 15.21 11.79 -68.64
N THR A 671 14.31 12.43 -69.38
CA THR A 671 13.53 13.60 -68.93
C THR A 671 12.21 13.23 -68.23
N GLU A 672 11.82 11.95 -68.32
CA GLU A 672 10.60 11.40 -67.73
C GLU A 672 10.89 10.48 -66.54
N ALA A 673 12.13 10.44 -66.05
CA ALA A 673 12.55 9.64 -64.91
C ALA A 673 11.90 10.16 -63.62
N ALA A 674 10.72 9.62 -63.29
CA ALA A 674 9.93 10.03 -62.14
C ALA A 674 10.67 9.75 -60.82
N ASP A 675 10.82 10.77 -59.96
CA ASP A 675 11.27 10.66 -58.57
C ASP A 675 10.60 9.48 -57.83
N ARG A 676 11.38 8.55 -57.28
CA ARG A 676 10.87 7.48 -56.40
C ARG A 676 11.79 7.29 -55.20
N GLY A 677 11.43 7.90 -54.08
CA GLY A 677 12.06 7.65 -52.77
C GLY A 677 11.68 6.26 -52.21
N PRO A 678 12.27 5.86 -51.06
CA PRO A 678 12.03 4.57 -50.41
C PRO A 678 10.53 4.29 -50.23
N PHE A 679 10.11 3.07 -50.59
CA PHE A 679 8.73 2.62 -50.49
C PHE A 679 8.45 2.14 -49.07
N PHE A 680 7.94 3.05 -48.24
CA PHE A 680 7.44 2.70 -46.91
C PHE A 680 5.99 2.27 -46.98
N GLN A 681 5.67 1.15 -46.34
CA GLN A 681 4.33 0.66 -46.15
C GLN A 681 3.93 0.79 -44.68
N SER A 682 2.79 1.41 -44.42
CA SER A 682 2.24 1.52 -43.07
C SER A 682 1.52 0.23 -42.70
N VAL A 683 1.87 -0.33 -41.54
CA VAL A 683 1.20 -1.46 -40.89
C VAL A 683 0.38 -0.90 -39.72
N SER A 684 -0.90 -1.25 -39.63
CA SER A 684 -1.83 -0.80 -38.58
C SER A 684 -2.60 -1.99 -37.99
N GLY A 685 -1.86 -3.02 -37.53
CA GLY A 685 -2.44 -4.24 -36.97
C GLY A 685 -3.22 -5.11 -37.96
N GLN A 686 -3.04 -4.90 -39.27
CA GLN A 686 -3.68 -5.67 -40.33
C GLN A 686 -2.61 -6.31 -41.23
N GLN A 687 -3.02 -7.34 -41.97
CA GLN A 687 -2.18 -7.96 -42.99
C GLN A 687 -1.95 -6.99 -44.16
N VAL A 688 -0.69 -6.78 -44.53
CA VAL A 688 -0.27 -6.10 -45.74
C VAL A 688 0.28 -7.14 -46.71
N SER A 689 -0.32 -7.24 -47.91
CA SER A 689 0.04 -8.22 -48.94
C SER A 689 0.63 -7.56 -50.20
N ASP A 690 1.04 -8.41 -51.15
CA ASP A 690 1.43 -8.04 -52.52
C ASP A 690 2.69 -7.17 -52.64
N LEU A 691 3.54 -7.18 -51.62
CA LEU A 691 4.86 -6.55 -51.64
C LEU A 691 5.89 -7.40 -52.40
N ASN A 692 5.68 -7.58 -53.69
CA ASN A 692 6.45 -8.56 -54.47
C ASN A 692 7.80 -8.01 -54.95
N PHE A 693 8.79 -8.88 -55.15
CA PHE A 693 10.13 -8.56 -55.68
C PHE A 693 10.47 -9.34 -56.95
N GLY A 694 10.84 -8.64 -58.02
CA GLY A 694 11.38 -9.23 -59.25
C GLY A 694 12.90 -9.11 -59.29
N SER A 695 13.60 -10.11 -59.80
CA SER A 695 15.02 -9.97 -60.17
C SER A 695 15.34 -10.67 -61.47
N VAL A 696 16.30 -10.11 -62.20
CA VAL A 696 16.90 -10.69 -63.39
C VAL A 696 18.34 -11.12 -63.10
N PHE A 697 18.81 -12.13 -63.80
CA PHE A 697 20.22 -12.55 -63.76
C PHE A 697 21.08 -11.59 -64.58
N ALA A 698 22.14 -11.05 -63.99
CA ALA A 698 23.02 -10.10 -64.67
C ALA A 698 23.85 -10.82 -65.76
N VAL A 699 23.55 -10.53 -67.03
CA VAL A 699 24.38 -10.96 -68.17
C VAL A 699 25.59 -10.03 -68.25
N SER A 700 26.80 -10.56 -68.03
CA SER A 700 28.04 -9.81 -68.26
C SER A 700 28.77 -10.33 -69.50
N GLY A 701 29.17 -9.41 -70.36
CA GLY A 701 30.03 -9.66 -71.52
C GLY A 701 31.08 -8.56 -71.62
N THR A 702 32.32 -8.92 -71.99
CA THR A 702 33.35 -7.93 -72.32
C THR A 702 33.71 -8.06 -73.81
N GLY A 703 33.66 -6.94 -74.52
CA GLY A 703 34.14 -6.79 -75.89
C GLY A 703 33.49 -5.62 -76.64
N THR A 704 34.09 -5.23 -77.76
CA THR A 704 33.69 -4.07 -78.57
C THR A 704 32.88 -4.55 -79.78
N GLY A 705 31.57 -4.73 -79.60
CA GLY A 705 30.61 -5.08 -80.65
C GLY A 705 29.26 -5.52 -80.07
N ASN A 706 28.18 -5.35 -80.83
CA ASN A 706 26.84 -5.73 -80.36
C ASN A 706 26.69 -7.26 -80.44
N VAL A 707 26.42 -7.88 -79.29
CA VAL A 707 25.98 -9.27 -79.19
C VAL A 707 24.62 -9.27 -78.50
N THR A 708 23.63 -9.88 -79.14
CA THR A 708 22.29 -10.06 -78.59
C THR A 708 22.18 -11.49 -78.09
N VAL A 709 21.96 -11.64 -76.78
CA VAL A 709 21.71 -12.92 -76.14
C VAL A 709 20.21 -13.01 -75.87
N GLN A 710 19.57 -14.03 -76.42
CA GLN A 710 18.14 -14.28 -76.23
C GLN A 710 17.98 -15.67 -75.63
N VAL A 711 17.45 -15.75 -74.41
CA VAL A 711 17.19 -17.02 -73.72
C VAL A 711 15.71 -17.36 -73.87
N LEU A 712 15.42 -18.49 -74.50
CA LEU A 712 14.06 -19.01 -74.72
C LEU A 712 13.94 -20.38 -74.06
N GLY A 713 13.49 -20.41 -72.80
CA GLY A 713 13.45 -21.64 -72.01
C GLY A 713 14.87 -22.21 -71.79
N ASN A 714 15.11 -23.47 -72.17
CA ASN A 714 16.45 -24.09 -72.10
C ASN A 714 17.36 -23.72 -73.28
N ASP A 715 16.89 -22.95 -74.26
CA ASP A 715 17.65 -22.59 -75.45
C ASP A 715 18.28 -21.21 -75.30
N VAL A 716 19.60 -21.13 -75.45
CA VAL A 716 20.35 -19.87 -75.49
C VAL A 716 20.70 -19.56 -76.94
N ILE A 717 20.12 -18.47 -77.46
CA ILE A 717 20.37 -17.97 -78.82
C ILE A 717 21.29 -16.76 -78.72
N ILE A 718 22.53 -16.90 -79.19
CA ILE A 718 23.51 -15.80 -79.27
C ILE A 718 23.60 -15.34 -80.72
N THR A 719 23.27 -14.07 -80.98
CA THR A 719 23.32 -13.45 -82.31
C THR A 719 24.17 -12.18 -82.29
N GLY A 720 24.79 -11.81 -83.41
CA GLY A 720 25.71 -10.67 -83.49
C GLY A 720 27.17 -11.07 -83.66
N ASP A 721 28.11 -10.20 -83.28
CA ASP A 721 29.55 -10.43 -83.48
C ASP A 721 30.14 -11.37 -82.41
N VAL A 722 29.92 -12.67 -82.59
CA VAL A 722 30.42 -13.72 -81.68
C VAL A 722 31.90 -14.06 -81.88
N GLN A 723 32.60 -13.45 -82.84
CA GLN A 723 34.02 -13.75 -83.09
C GLN A 723 34.97 -12.85 -82.30
N SER A 724 34.54 -11.64 -81.96
CA SER A 724 35.33 -10.64 -81.22
C SER A 724 34.92 -10.51 -79.74
N ASN A 725 33.88 -11.22 -79.31
CA ASN A 725 33.28 -11.13 -77.98
C ASN A 725 33.26 -12.50 -77.29
N SER A 726 33.51 -12.54 -75.98
CA SER A 726 33.23 -13.71 -75.15
C SER A 726 31.92 -13.52 -74.40
N VAL A 727 30.92 -14.36 -74.71
CA VAL A 727 29.66 -14.43 -73.98
C VAL A 727 29.66 -15.72 -73.17
N SER A 728 29.51 -15.61 -71.85
CA SER A 728 29.27 -16.77 -70.99
C SER A 728 27.83 -16.73 -70.52
N VAL A 729 27.05 -17.73 -70.90
CA VAL A 729 25.68 -17.95 -70.40
C VAL A 729 25.74 -19.19 -69.53
N TYR A 730 25.46 -19.04 -68.24
CA TYR A 730 25.43 -20.13 -67.28
C TYR A 730 23.97 -20.49 -67.01
N ALA A 731 23.69 -21.79 -66.98
CA ALA A 731 22.36 -22.35 -66.74
C ALA A 731 22.03 -22.40 -65.25
#